data_AF-A0A235BQZ8-F1
#
_entry.id   AF-A0A235BQZ8-F1
#
_cell.length_a   1.000
_cell.length_b   1.000
_cell.length_c   1.000
_cell.angle_alpha   90.00
_cell.angle_beta   90.00
_cell.angle_gamma   90.00
#
_symmetry.space_group_name_H-M   'P 1'
#
loop_
_entity.id
_entity.type
_entity.pdbx_description
1 polymer ?
#
loop_
_entity_poly.entity_id
_entity_poly.type
_entity_poly.pdbx_seq_one_letter_code
_entity_poly.pdbx_strand_id
1 'polypeptide(L)'
;MTDIDKKNSEVRVRIAPSPTGALHVGLVRTALYNWLFARHHNGKFILRIDDTDLKRNIEEALEPILRGLRWLGIDWDEGPDIGGPHAPYYQSQRAGLYQAAVQKLLEKGFAYRDYATFEEVKAEREAALAKKLSWVYSRRWMAETRKEQARFEAQGRKPVVRLKMPRAGKLVIHDLVRGRVEFEWAREQDHVIQRADGSCLYHLANVVDDHDFEITHVIRGEEHLSNTPRQSFIAQSLGYHLPRYAHLPYVAEPGTKNKLSKRRLEKYLKGRDFVQLVEHGRRIADSLGLETAADSFNPVVIGFYEKVGFVPEAVLNYLVLLGWSLDDRTEYFTRGQLIANFSLERVIRAPASFDPKRLMAFQVHYMMEMPTEQKVAMVMPYLEKAGLVDSPASSDDVRSKVAQVLEAAGDRVKVAGDILDYSDFFVADGRLPYDERAFERAMRRPGVGELLGKFRDRLATADAFNAAALDRLMREFVESEGIKVGEIIHALRIAVTGKPVGFGLFDCLAILGRASCIARINRALKKVKSTGNIKPVDSVSPLNFIENIVAEDSRRNKYRGRVHTRFPPEPNGYLHIGHAKSICLNFGIAAKFSGVCNLRFDDTNPSKEETEYVESIKEDIRWLGFDWENREFYASDYFEQLYQWAVQLIRKGKAYVCDLSAEEIRQYRGTLTEPGRNSPYRNRSVEENLDLFCRMRAGEFEDGSKVLRAKIDMAAPNLNMRDPVMYRILHATHHRTGDKWCIYPTYDWAHGQSDSIEGITHSICTLEFEDHRPLYDWYLDQLEVHHPQQIEFARLNVSHTVVTKRKLLELVNQGYVSGWDDPRMPTISGMRRRGYTPESIRNFCDRIGVAKRDNLVDIAMLEHCVREDLNRRAPRVMAVLRPLRVVIDNYPEGQVEELDAVNNPEDPGMGMRKVPFSRVLDIEQEDFQEEPSRKFFRLAPGREVRLRYGYFITCKDIVKDEKTGEVTELHCTYDPATRGGDAPDGHKVKATLHWVSAEHSLPAEVRLYDHLFTKADPAEVRDGADWKSNLNPDSLKVLKECRVEPSLADAAPGARYQFERQGYFCVDPDSSDGLLVFNRTVSLRDTWARLQKTQKKAAEH
;
A
#
# COMPACT_ATOMS: atom_id res chain seq x y z
N MET A 1 -38.56 30.55 28.51
CA MET A 1 -38.73 29.45 29.46
C MET A 1 -38.48 29.99 30.85
N THR A 2 -39.49 29.96 31.69
CA THR A 2 -39.39 30.23 33.13
C THR A 2 -38.58 29.14 33.82
N ASP A 3 -37.93 29.49 34.94
CA ASP A 3 -37.05 28.62 35.75
C ASP A 3 -37.75 27.40 36.41
N ILE A 4 -38.98 27.08 36.04
CA ILE A 4 -39.77 25.97 36.60
C ILE A 4 -39.61 24.65 35.80
N ASP A 5 -39.23 24.70 34.51
CA ASP A 5 -38.98 23.48 33.70
C ASP A 5 -37.54 22.94 33.80
N LYS A 6 -36.65 23.61 34.55
CA LYS A 6 -35.23 23.25 34.69
C LYS A 6 -34.96 22.10 35.70
N LYS A 7 -36.00 21.55 36.33
CA LYS A 7 -35.89 20.42 37.27
C LYS A 7 -36.72 19.23 36.74
N ASN A 8 -36.05 18.11 36.50
CA ASN A 8 -36.60 16.75 36.30
C ASN A 8 -37.19 16.35 34.92
N SER A 9 -36.51 16.61 33.79
CA SER A 9 -36.63 15.67 32.67
C SER A 9 -35.39 14.77 32.67
N GLU A 10 -35.56 13.51 33.07
CA GLU A 10 -34.53 12.46 32.96
C GLU A 10 -33.95 12.47 31.53
N VAL A 11 -32.62 12.42 31.37
CA VAL A 11 -32.00 12.37 30.04
C VAL A 11 -32.38 11.05 29.38
N ARG A 12 -33.12 11.12 28.28
CA ARG A 12 -33.46 9.97 27.45
C ARG A 12 -32.87 10.14 26.06
N VAL A 13 -32.09 9.15 25.62
CA VAL A 13 -31.40 9.08 24.33
C VAL A 13 -31.62 7.72 23.70
N ARG A 14 -31.42 7.60 22.39
CA ARG A 14 -31.64 6.33 21.69
C ARG A 14 -30.66 6.06 20.56
N ILE A 15 -30.54 4.77 20.24
CA ILE A 15 -30.03 4.32 18.95
C ILE A 15 -31.11 3.53 18.21
N ALA A 16 -31.09 3.64 16.87
CA ALA A 16 -32.09 3.04 16.01
C ALA A 16 -31.46 2.26 14.84
N PRO A 17 -30.78 1.13 15.08
CA PRO A 17 -30.23 0.30 14.01
C PRO A 17 -31.33 -0.32 13.15
N SER A 18 -31.15 -0.30 11.82
CA SER A 18 -31.92 -1.14 10.91
C SER A 18 -31.24 -2.51 10.77
N PRO A 19 -31.99 -3.63 10.83
CA PRO A 19 -31.42 -4.98 10.75
C PRO A 19 -31.12 -5.36 9.29
N THR A 20 -30.29 -4.57 8.60
CA THR A 20 -29.97 -4.75 7.17
C THR A 20 -28.60 -5.40 6.93
N GLY A 21 -27.95 -5.90 8.00
CA GLY A 21 -26.63 -6.54 7.96
C GLY A 21 -25.81 -6.26 9.23
N ALA A 22 -24.54 -6.70 9.23
CA ALA A 22 -23.68 -6.66 10.42
C ALA A 22 -23.50 -5.26 11.08
N LEU A 23 -23.19 -5.21 12.36
CA LEU A 23 -23.06 -3.95 13.10
C LEU A 23 -21.79 -3.17 12.70
N HIS A 24 -21.98 -1.97 12.11
CA HIS A 24 -20.91 -1.11 11.61
C HIS A 24 -20.21 -0.29 12.71
N VAL A 25 -18.88 -0.13 12.67
CA VAL A 25 -18.10 0.61 13.68
C VAL A 25 -18.58 2.06 13.90
N GLY A 26 -18.98 2.75 12.83
CA GLY A 26 -19.53 4.12 12.94
C GLY A 26 -20.89 4.18 13.68
N LEU A 27 -21.72 3.14 13.54
CA LEU A 27 -22.99 3.06 14.27
C LEU A 27 -22.72 2.76 15.75
N VAL A 28 -21.75 1.90 16.03
CA VAL A 28 -21.31 1.58 17.40
C VAL A 28 -20.73 2.80 18.09
N ARG A 29 -19.90 3.60 17.43
CA ARG A 29 -19.42 4.86 18.02
C ARG A 29 -20.58 5.79 18.38
N THR A 30 -21.60 5.87 17.52
CA THR A 30 -22.80 6.67 17.80
C THR A 30 -23.58 6.11 18.99
N ALA A 31 -23.75 4.78 19.08
CA ALA A 31 -24.35 4.12 20.23
C ALA A 31 -23.56 4.38 21.51
N LEU A 32 -22.22 4.28 21.44
CA LEU A 32 -21.31 4.56 22.57
C LEU A 32 -21.44 5.99 23.08
N TYR A 33 -21.57 6.98 22.20
CA TYR A 33 -21.73 8.38 22.62
C TYR A 33 -23.08 8.62 23.30
N ASN A 34 -24.16 8.02 22.77
CA ASN A 34 -25.46 8.06 23.43
C ASN A 34 -25.40 7.37 24.80
N TRP A 35 -24.81 6.18 24.86
CA TRP A 35 -24.67 5.40 26.09
C TRP A 35 -23.85 6.15 27.15
N LEU A 36 -22.67 6.67 26.79
CA LEU A 36 -21.85 7.48 27.69
C LEU A 36 -22.58 8.74 28.17
N PHE A 37 -23.31 9.41 27.27
CA PHE A 37 -24.10 10.59 27.63
C PHE A 37 -25.22 10.25 28.62
N ALA A 38 -25.95 9.14 28.40
CA ALA A 38 -26.97 8.65 29.30
C ALA A 38 -26.37 8.31 30.67
N ARG A 39 -25.31 7.48 30.71
CA ARG A 39 -24.66 7.06 31.95
C ARG A 39 -24.07 8.24 32.73
N HIS A 40 -23.46 9.22 32.05
CA HIS A 40 -22.94 10.44 32.68
C HIS A 40 -24.02 11.25 33.39
N HIS A 41 -25.21 11.34 32.78
CA HIS A 41 -26.34 12.12 33.31
C HIS A 41 -27.32 11.29 34.13
N ASN A 42 -26.98 10.04 34.48
CA ASN A 42 -27.88 9.10 35.14
C ASN A 42 -29.25 8.97 34.45
N GLY A 43 -29.22 8.98 33.11
CA GLY A 43 -30.38 8.88 32.23
C GLY A 43 -30.58 7.48 31.63
N LYS A 44 -31.42 7.40 30.60
CA LYS A 44 -31.82 6.17 29.90
C LYS A 44 -31.27 6.11 28.49
N PHE A 45 -30.71 4.95 28.14
CA PHE A 45 -30.30 4.60 26.79
C PHE A 45 -31.25 3.56 26.20
N ILE A 46 -31.92 3.92 25.11
CA ILE A 46 -33.01 3.14 24.50
C ILE A 46 -32.54 2.54 23.18
N LEU A 47 -32.83 1.26 22.97
CA LEU A 47 -32.60 0.56 21.71
C LEU A 47 -33.91 0.33 20.95
N ARG A 48 -34.10 0.99 19.81
CA ARG A 48 -35.24 0.76 18.89
C ARG A 48 -34.76 0.07 17.63
N ILE A 49 -35.52 -0.89 17.08
CA ILE A 49 -35.18 -1.53 15.79
C ILE A 49 -35.98 -0.88 14.65
N ASP A 50 -35.28 -0.42 13.61
CA ASP A 50 -35.87 0.19 12.41
C ASP A 50 -36.14 -0.89 11.35
N ASP A 51 -37.23 -1.63 11.53
CA ASP A 51 -37.61 -2.83 10.76
C ASP A 51 -38.78 -2.60 9.77
N THR A 52 -39.06 -1.36 9.38
CA THR A 52 -40.15 -1.09 8.42
C THR A 52 -39.80 -1.38 6.96
N ASP A 53 -38.52 -1.49 6.59
CA ASP A 53 -38.09 -1.86 5.24
C ASP A 53 -37.96 -3.39 5.10
N LEU A 54 -39.12 -4.08 5.04
CA LEU A 54 -39.20 -5.54 4.96
C LEU A 54 -38.39 -6.15 3.81
N LYS A 55 -38.07 -5.38 2.75
CA LYS A 55 -37.25 -5.86 1.63
C LYS A 55 -35.74 -5.86 1.94
N ARG A 56 -35.31 -5.10 2.95
CA ARG A 56 -33.91 -4.93 3.34
C ARG A 56 -33.59 -5.54 4.69
N ASN A 57 -34.59 -5.82 5.51
CA ASN A 57 -34.40 -6.49 6.78
C ASN A 57 -33.99 -7.94 6.56
N ILE A 58 -33.02 -8.36 7.35
CA ILE A 58 -32.55 -9.73 7.44
C ILE A 58 -32.80 -10.10 8.89
N GLU A 59 -33.72 -11.02 9.13
CA GLU A 59 -34.11 -11.43 10.49
C GLU A 59 -32.88 -11.94 11.27
N GLU A 60 -31.98 -12.63 10.56
CA GLU A 60 -30.70 -13.13 11.06
C GLU A 60 -29.68 -12.03 11.40
N ALA A 61 -29.90 -10.78 10.98
CA ALA A 61 -29.00 -9.66 11.27
C ALA A 61 -29.25 -8.97 12.61
N LEU A 62 -30.42 -9.19 13.24
CA LEU A 62 -30.76 -8.56 14.52
C LEU A 62 -29.87 -9.08 15.66
N GLU A 63 -29.78 -10.39 15.82
CA GLU A 63 -29.02 -11.02 16.91
C GLU A 63 -27.53 -10.63 16.90
N PRO A 64 -26.81 -10.60 15.75
CA PRO A 64 -25.45 -10.06 15.69
C PRO A 64 -25.31 -8.60 16.13
N ILE A 65 -26.34 -7.76 15.94
CA ILE A 65 -26.33 -6.37 16.42
C ILE A 65 -26.42 -6.34 17.94
N LEU A 66 -27.38 -7.07 18.52
CA LEU A 66 -27.58 -7.15 19.97
C LEU A 66 -26.33 -7.72 20.66
N ARG A 67 -25.78 -8.81 20.12
CA ARG A 67 -24.55 -9.44 20.59
C ARG A 67 -23.37 -8.48 20.54
N GLY A 68 -23.16 -7.78 19.43
CA GLY A 68 -22.05 -6.86 19.28
C GLY A 68 -22.07 -5.69 20.28
N LEU A 69 -23.26 -5.16 20.58
CA LEU A 69 -23.42 -4.11 21.61
C LEU A 69 -23.16 -4.67 23.02
N ARG A 70 -23.71 -5.83 23.36
CA ARG A 70 -23.47 -6.48 24.66
C ARG A 70 -22.01 -6.90 24.86
N TRP A 71 -21.34 -7.39 23.82
CA TRP A 71 -19.92 -7.73 23.85
C TRP A 71 -19.06 -6.50 24.20
N LEU A 72 -19.42 -5.33 23.68
CA LEU A 72 -18.80 -4.05 24.04
C LEU A 72 -19.26 -3.51 25.41
N GLY A 73 -20.15 -4.22 26.12
CA GLY A 73 -20.74 -3.76 27.37
C GLY A 73 -21.61 -2.51 27.23
N ILE A 74 -22.18 -2.27 26.04
CA ILE A 74 -23.18 -1.24 25.80
C ILE A 74 -24.56 -1.89 26.02
N ASP A 75 -25.03 -1.81 27.25
CA ASP A 75 -26.38 -2.22 27.64
C ASP A 75 -27.41 -1.12 27.35
N TRP A 76 -28.68 -1.49 27.31
CA TRP A 76 -29.81 -0.56 27.15
C TRP A 76 -30.80 -0.74 28.30
N ASP A 77 -31.49 0.34 28.65
CA ASP A 77 -32.46 0.36 29.75
C ASP A 77 -33.86 0.01 29.25
N GLU A 78 -34.12 0.22 27.96
CA GLU A 78 -35.36 -0.11 27.26
C GLU A 78 -35.03 -0.63 25.86
N GLY A 79 -35.69 -1.69 25.40
CA GLY A 79 -35.39 -2.27 24.11
C GLY A 79 -36.21 -3.50 23.70
N PRO A 80 -35.94 -4.08 22.52
CA PRO A 80 -36.76 -5.12 21.92
C PRO A 80 -36.85 -6.43 22.72
N ASP A 81 -35.82 -6.75 23.48
CA ASP A 81 -35.63 -7.98 24.24
C ASP A 81 -35.92 -7.84 25.75
N ILE A 82 -35.73 -6.64 26.31
CA ILE A 82 -35.96 -6.36 27.73
C ILE A 82 -37.28 -5.60 28.00
N GLY A 83 -37.93 -5.08 26.96
CA GLY A 83 -39.16 -4.29 27.08
C GLY A 83 -38.94 -2.91 27.69
N GLY A 84 -39.99 -2.35 28.27
CA GLY A 84 -40.00 -1.04 28.92
C GLY A 84 -41.35 -0.32 28.77
N PRO A 85 -41.53 0.85 29.41
CA PRO A 85 -42.82 1.53 29.51
C PRO A 85 -43.41 1.99 28.17
N HIS A 86 -42.56 2.21 27.15
CA HIS A 86 -43.00 2.68 25.84
C HIS A 86 -43.01 1.60 24.76
N ALA A 87 -43.02 0.32 25.15
CA ALA A 87 -43.10 -0.79 24.22
C ALA A 87 -44.30 -0.62 23.25
N PRO A 88 -44.18 -1.05 21.98
CA PRO A 88 -43.10 -1.86 21.41
C PRO A 88 -41.89 -1.07 20.90
N TYR A 89 -40.72 -1.72 20.84
CA TYR A 89 -39.46 -1.13 20.34
C TYR A 89 -39.11 -1.52 18.90
N TYR A 90 -40.02 -2.20 18.21
CA TYR A 90 -39.95 -2.44 16.76
C TYR A 90 -40.79 -1.38 16.05
N GLN A 91 -40.19 -0.67 15.09
CA GLN A 91 -40.87 0.41 14.36
C GLN A 91 -42.09 -0.12 13.58
N SER A 92 -42.03 -1.34 13.04
CA SER A 92 -43.13 -2.00 12.34
C SER A 92 -44.39 -2.18 13.19
N GLN A 93 -44.23 -2.33 14.50
CA GLN A 93 -45.32 -2.57 15.46
C GLN A 93 -46.01 -1.28 15.91
N ARG A 94 -45.52 -0.11 15.46
CA ARG A 94 -45.97 1.22 15.90
C ARG A 94 -46.80 1.97 14.85
N ALA A 95 -47.24 1.27 13.80
CA ALA A 95 -47.95 1.86 12.67
C ALA A 95 -49.18 2.70 13.08
N GLY A 96 -49.92 2.27 14.11
CA GLY A 96 -51.10 3.00 14.60
C GLY A 96 -50.81 4.44 15.04
N LEU A 97 -49.67 4.65 15.72
CA LEU A 97 -49.22 5.99 16.15
C LEU A 97 -48.91 6.88 14.94
N TYR A 98 -48.32 6.30 13.90
CA TYR A 98 -47.98 7.02 12.68
C TYR A 98 -49.24 7.42 11.90
N GLN A 99 -50.23 6.52 11.80
CA GLN A 99 -51.51 6.84 11.17
C GLN A 99 -52.22 8.00 11.88
N ALA A 100 -52.25 7.98 13.22
CA ALA A 100 -52.84 9.06 14.01
C ALA A 100 -52.12 10.39 13.76
N ALA A 101 -50.78 10.38 13.69
CA ALA A 101 -49.99 11.57 13.38
C ALA A 101 -50.25 12.10 11.95
N VAL A 102 -50.35 11.23 10.95
CA VAL A 102 -50.72 11.63 9.58
C VAL A 102 -52.07 12.33 9.58
N GLN A 103 -53.07 11.76 10.26
CA GLN A 103 -54.40 12.35 10.30
C GLN A 103 -54.37 13.74 10.95
N LYS A 104 -53.68 13.88 12.09
CA LYS A 104 -53.51 15.17 12.77
C LYS A 104 -52.84 16.22 11.89
N LEU A 105 -51.85 15.82 11.07
CA LEU A 105 -51.19 16.74 10.12
C LEU A 105 -52.11 17.15 8.97
N LEU A 106 -52.92 16.23 8.45
CA LEU A 106 -53.91 16.51 7.40
C LEU A 106 -54.99 17.46 7.92
N GLU A 107 -55.56 17.19 9.10
CA GLU A 107 -56.61 18.00 9.74
C GLU A 107 -56.14 19.43 10.02
N LYS A 108 -54.88 19.60 10.44
CA LYS A 108 -54.28 20.91 10.68
C LYS A 108 -53.76 21.60 9.42
N GLY A 109 -53.84 20.96 8.25
CA GLY A 109 -53.38 21.52 6.98
C GLY A 109 -51.85 21.58 6.81
N PHE A 110 -51.09 20.87 7.65
CA PHE A 110 -49.62 20.76 7.56
C PHE A 110 -49.17 19.61 6.64
N ALA A 111 -50.10 18.77 6.20
CA ALA A 111 -49.90 17.76 5.16
C ALA A 111 -51.09 17.78 4.20
N TYR A 112 -50.93 17.16 3.02
CA TYR A 112 -51.99 17.05 2.02
C TYR A 112 -51.91 15.74 1.23
N ARG A 113 -53.03 15.33 0.64
CA ARG A 113 -53.09 14.20 -0.30
C ARG A 113 -52.66 14.67 -1.68
N ASP A 114 -51.73 13.95 -2.28
CA ASP A 114 -51.10 14.27 -3.55
C ASP A 114 -51.31 13.13 -4.55
N TYR A 115 -51.77 13.48 -5.75
CA TYR A 115 -52.14 12.52 -6.80
C TYR A 115 -51.20 12.58 -8.02
N ALA A 116 -50.00 13.10 -7.85
CA ALA A 116 -49.02 13.14 -8.94
C ALA A 116 -48.49 11.74 -9.27
N THR A 117 -48.39 11.45 -10.56
CA THR A 117 -47.74 10.24 -11.07
C THR A 117 -46.22 10.40 -11.05
N PHE A 118 -45.51 9.27 -11.09
CA PHE A 118 -44.04 9.27 -11.15
C PHE A 118 -43.51 10.06 -12.35
N GLU A 119 -44.09 9.86 -13.55
CA GLU A 119 -43.68 10.54 -14.77
C GLU A 119 -43.91 12.06 -14.71
N GLU A 120 -45.02 12.51 -14.10
CA GLU A 120 -45.30 13.93 -13.92
C GLU A 120 -44.25 14.61 -13.00
N VAL A 121 -43.91 13.96 -11.87
CA VAL A 121 -42.88 14.46 -10.95
C VAL A 121 -41.50 14.46 -11.62
N LYS A 122 -41.20 13.42 -12.42
CA LYS A 122 -39.95 13.31 -13.17
C LYS A 122 -39.84 14.41 -14.23
N ALA A 123 -40.90 14.65 -14.99
CA ALA A 123 -40.95 15.71 -16.00
C ALA A 123 -40.74 17.10 -15.38
N GLU A 124 -41.32 17.39 -14.21
CA GLU A 124 -41.06 18.66 -13.51
C GLU A 124 -39.59 18.81 -13.08
N ARG A 125 -38.95 17.72 -12.63
CA ARG A 125 -37.52 17.73 -12.27
C ARG A 125 -36.64 17.98 -13.48
N GLU A 126 -36.89 17.28 -14.58
CA GLU A 126 -36.15 17.43 -15.83
C GLU A 126 -36.31 18.85 -16.39
N ALA A 127 -37.51 19.42 -16.33
CA ALA A 127 -37.77 20.79 -16.76
C ALA A 127 -37.03 21.83 -15.89
N ALA A 128 -36.95 21.63 -14.57
CA ALA A 128 -36.16 22.49 -13.68
C ALA A 128 -34.65 22.37 -13.95
N LEU A 129 -34.16 21.14 -14.16
CA LEU A 129 -32.76 20.85 -14.49
C LEU A 129 -32.35 21.49 -15.82
N ALA A 130 -33.19 21.39 -16.86
CA ALA A 130 -32.97 22.02 -18.16
C ALA A 130 -32.85 23.55 -18.06
N LYS A 131 -33.55 24.15 -17.09
CA LYS A 131 -33.50 25.59 -16.79
C LYS A 131 -32.40 25.97 -15.79
N LYS A 132 -31.60 25.00 -15.31
CA LYS A 132 -30.60 25.19 -14.23
C LYS A 132 -31.19 25.81 -12.95
N LEU A 133 -32.46 25.54 -12.66
CA LEU A 133 -33.15 25.99 -11.45
C LEU A 133 -33.21 24.86 -10.41
N SER A 134 -33.20 25.21 -9.13
CA SER A 134 -33.51 24.25 -8.07
C SER A 134 -34.96 23.79 -8.21
N TRP A 135 -35.18 22.49 -8.41
CA TRP A 135 -36.52 21.94 -8.50
C TRP A 135 -37.26 22.14 -7.19
N VAL A 136 -38.48 22.68 -7.26
CA VAL A 136 -39.42 22.81 -6.15
C VAL A 136 -40.72 22.16 -6.56
N TYR A 137 -41.24 21.23 -5.74
CA TYR A 137 -42.49 20.54 -6.07
C TYR A 137 -43.66 21.53 -6.24
N SER A 138 -44.33 21.50 -7.39
CA SER A 138 -45.30 22.53 -7.79
C SER A 138 -46.60 22.54 -6.99
N ARG A 139 -46.91 21.43 -6.28
CA ARG A 139 -48.21 21.15 -5.65
C ARG A 139 -49.39 21.08 -6.62
N ARG A 140 -49.14 20.96 -7.93
CA ARG A 140 -50.22 20.95 -8.96
C ARG A 140 -51.25 19.83 -8.77
N TRP A 141 -50.87 18.72 -8.12
CA TRP A 141 -51.74 17.56 -7.85
C TRP A 141 -52.12 17.43 -6.37
N MET A 142 -51.93 18.50 -5.59
CA MET A 142 -52.45 18.62 -4.24
C MET A 142 -53.98 18.66 -4.29
N ALA A 143 -54.64 17.85 -3.47
CA ALA A 143 -56.09 17.88 -3.28
C ALA A 143 -56.42 18.34 -1.85
N GLU A 144 -56.88 19.58 -1.73
CA GLU A 144 -57.22 20.19 -0.43
C GLU A 144 -58.69 19.93 -0.07
N THR A 145 -59.54 19.71 -1.06
CA THR A 145 -60.98 19.47 -0.87
C THR A 145 -61.39 18.04 -1.24
N ARG A 146 -62.50 17.56 -0.66
CA ARG A 146 -63.11 16.27 -1.04
C ARG A 146 -63.48 16.20 -2.53
N LYS A 147 -63.85 17.34 -3.12
CA LYS A 147 -64.19 17.43 -4.55
C LYS A 147 -62.97 17.20 -5.44
N GLU A 148 -61.81 17.72 -5.07
CA GLU A 148 -60.56 17.49 -5.81
C GLU A 148 -60.05 16.06 -5.66
N GLN A 149 -60.20 15.48 -4.47
CA GLN A 149 -59.86 14.06 -4.22
C GLN A 149 -60.70 13.15 -5.12
N ALA A 150 -62.03 13.30 -5.11
CA ALA A 150 -62.93 12.52 -5.97
C ALA A 150 -62.60 12.67 -7.46
N ARG A 151 -62.18 13.85 -7.92
CA ARG A 151 -61.77 14.08 -9.32
C ARG A 151 -60.53 13.25 -9.70
N PHE A 152 -59.53 13.18 -8.84
CA PHE A 152 -58.32 12.41 -9.13
C PHE A 152 -58.55 10.89 -8.96
N GLU A 153 -59.36 10.49 -7.99
CA GLU A 153 -59.73 9.08 -7.77
C GLU A 153 -60.55 8.51 -8.93
N ALA A 154 -61.44 9.32 -9.53
CA ALA A 154 -62.16 8.95 -10.75
C ALA A 154 -61.23 8.68 -11.95
N GLN A 155 -59.99 9.18 -11.92
CA GLN A 155 -58.95 8.91 -12.92
C GLN A 155 -58.11 7.66 -12.58
N GLY A 156 -58.50 6.89 -11.56
CA GLY A 156 -57.76 5.73 -11.08
C GLY A 156 -56.46 6.07 -10.34
N ARG A 157 -56.23 7.34 -9.99
CA ARG A 157 -55.02 7.77 -9.29
C ARG A 157 -55.13 7.43 -7.78
N LYS A 158 -54.03 6.92 -7.20
CA LYS A 158 -53.93 6.66 -5.76
C LYS A 158 -53.11 7.75 -5.08
N PRO A 159 -53.57 8.33 -3.96
CA PRO A 159 -52.86 9.42 -3.32
C PRO A 159 -51.68 8.92 -2.49
N VAL A 160 -50.66 9.76 -2.37
CA VAL A 160 -49.69 9.73 -1.26
C VAL A 160 -49.94 10.92 -0.34
N VAL A 161 -49.47 10.87 0.91
CA VAL A 161 -49.50 12.06 1.78
C VAL A 161 -48.16 12.75 1.78
N ARG A 162 -48.14 14.04 1.46
CA ARG A 162 -46.95 14.90 1.49
C ARG A 162 -47.01 15.91 2.62
N LEU A 163 -45.84 16.22 3.17
CA LEU A 163 -45.65 17.32 4.10
C LEU A 163 -45.76 18.66 3.35
N LYS A 164 -46.56 19.60 3.87
CA LYS A 164 -46.74 20.93 3.27
C LYS A 164 -45.70 21.90 3.82
N MET A 165 -44.47 21.87 3.27
CA MET A 165 -43.38 22.70 3.78
C MET A 165 -43.66 24.20 3.59
N PRO A 166 -43.31 25.06 4.55
CA PRO A 166 -43.46 26.51 4.37
C PRO A 166 -42.60 27.02 3.21
N ARG A 167 -43.08 28.04 2.49
CA ARG A 167 -42.32 28.67 1.38
C ARG A 167 -41.48 29.87 1.82
N ALA A 168 -41.54 30.24 3.09
CA ALA A 168 -40.79 31.35 3.68
C ALA A 168 -40.44 31.05 5.14
N GLY A 169 -39.47 31.80 5.67
CA GLY A 169 -38.95 31.64 7.02
C GLY A 169 -37.76 30.67 7.09
N LYS A 170 -37.30 30.42 8.31
CA LYS A 170 -36.16 29.54 8.58
C LYS A 170 -36.34 28.73 9.85
N LEU A 171 -35.69 27.56 9.89
CA LEU A 171 -35.40 26.83 11.11
C LEU A 171 -34.03 27.26 11.61
N VAL A 172 -33.92 27.57 12.90
CA VAL A 172 -32.64 27.76 13.59
C VAL A 172 -32.55 26.71 14.69
N ILE A 173 -31.52 25.88 14.64
CA ILE A 173 -31.20 24.93 15.71
C ILE A 173 -29.85 25.28 16.31
N HIS A 174 -29.73 25.11 17.63
CA HIS A 174 -28.45 25.10 18.31
C HIS A 174 -28.03 23.65 18.53
N ASP A 175 -27.29 23.12 17.56
CA ASP A 175 -26.74 21.77 17.65
C ASP A 175 -25.61 21.72 18.68
N LEU A 176 -25.64 20.71 19.56
CA LEU A 176 -24.67 20.59 20.65
C LEU A 176 -23.22 20.33 20.16
N VAL A 177 -23.04 19.92 18.91
CA VAL A 177 -21.71 19.68 18.30
C VAL A 177 -21.43 20.71 17.19
N ARG A 178 -22.39 20.93 16.29
CA ARG A 178 -22.24 21.83 15.13
C ARG A 178 -22.45 23.31 15.46
N GLY A 179 -22.95 23.62 16.65
CA GLY A 179 -23.31 24.97 17.04
C GLY A 179 -24.57 25.44 16.31
N ARG A 180 -24.65 26.74 16.02
CA ARG A 180 -25.80 27.33 15.34
C ARG A 180 -25.88 26.87 13.89
N VAL A 181 -26.98 26.19 13.52
CA VAL A 181 -27.29 25.78 12.14
C VAL A 181 -28.62 26.39 11.70
N GLU A 182 -28.67 26.93 10.49
CA GLU A 182 -29.87 27.56 9.93
C GLU A 182 -30.28 26.89 8.62
N PHE A 183 -31.59 26.67 8.45
CA PHE A 183 -32.18 26.11 7.23
C PHE A 183 -33.32 27.02 6.75
N GLU A 184 -33.28 27.46 5.50
CA GLU A 184 -34.38 28.18 4.86
C GLU A 184 -35.50 27.20 4.49
N TRP A 185 -36.72 27.44 4.95
CA TRP A 185 -37.86 26.56 4.62
C TRP A 185 -38.13 26.52 3.12
N ALA A 186 -37.87 27.62 2.41
CA ALA A 186 -38.05 27.73 0.97
C ALA A 186 -37.23 26.70 0.16
N ARG A 187 -36.13 26.18 0.70
CA ARG A 187 -35.27 25.19 0.04
C ARG A 187 -35.73 23.75 0.28
N GLU A 188 -36.64 23.54 1.24
CA GLU A 188 -37.17 22.22 1.59
C GLU A 188 -38.33 21.82 0.68
N GLN A 189 -38.33 20.56 0.26
CA GLN A 189 -39.35 19.99 -0.61
C GLN A 189 -40.52 19.39 0.19
N ASP A 190 -41.68 19.30 -0.46
CA ASP A 190 -42.83 18.56 0.08
C ASP A 190 -42.59 17.05 -0.06
N HIS A 191 -41.95 16.49 0.97
CA HIS A 191 -41.61 15.08 1.01
C HIS A 191 -42.85 14.23 1.32
N VAL A 192 -42.90 13.05 0.69
CA VAL A 192 -43.89 12.04 1.05
C VAL A 192 -43.62 11.58 2.48
N ILE A 193 -44.67 11.54 3.29
CA ILE A 193 -44.65 11.03 4.68
C ILE A 193 -45.47 9.74 4.83
N GLN A 194 -46.39 9.48 3.89
CA GLN A 194 -47.15 8.23 3.81
C GLN A 194 -47.34 7.82 2.35
N ARG A 195 -47.07 6.54 2.05
CA ARG A 195 -47.26 5.95 0.72
C ARG A 195 -48.73 5.62 0.45
N ALA A 196 -49.05 5.32 -0.80
CA ALA A 196 -50.41 4.97 -1.23
C ALA A 196 -50.95 3.66 -0.61
N ASP A 197 -50.06 2.78 -0.13
CA ASP A 197 -50.42 1.58 0.62
C ASP A 197 -50.67 1.86 2.12
N GLY A 198 -50.59 3.12 2.54
CA GLY A 198 -50.75 3.55 3.93
C GLY A 198 -49.48 3.47 4.77
N SER A 199 -48.39 2.87 4.29
CA SER A 199 -47.14 2.79 5.05
C SER A 199 -46.51 4.17 5.26
N CYS A 200 -46.11 4.45 6.50
CA CYS A 200 -45.49 5.73 6.88
C CYS A 200 -43.97 5.68 6.69
N LEU A 201 -43.38 6.81 6.32
CA LEU A 201 -41.96 6.92 5.99
C LEU A 201 -41.12 7.44 7.15
N TYR A 202 -39.82 7.17 7.07
CA TYR A 202 -38.78 7.45 8.07
C TYR A 202 -38.89 8.82 8.76
N HIS A 203 -39.17 9.91 8.03
CA HIS A 203 -39.23 11.25 8.63
C HIS A 203 -40.36 11.41 9.65
N LEU A 204 -41.54 10.83 9.37
CA LEU A 204 -42.67 10.88 10.29
C LEU A 204 -42.46 9.89 11.44
N ALA A 205 -42.12 8.63 11.11
CA ALA A 205 -41.98 7.57 12.10
C ALA A 205 -40.95 7.93 13.18
N ASN A 206 -39.81 8.50 12.80
CA ASN A 206 -38.80 8.91 13.78
C ASN A 206 -39.28 9.99 14.74
N VAL A 207 -40.01 11.00 14.26
CA VAL A 207 -40.48 12.11 15.10
C VAL A 207 -41.56 11.64 16.06
N VAL A 208 -42.47 10.80 15.59
CA VAL A 208 -43.52 10.21 16.43
C VAL A 208 -42.90 9.32 17.51
N ASP A 209 -41.92 8.50 17.15
CA ASP A 209 -41.22 7.66 18.14
C ASP A 209 -40.35 8.48 19.09
N ASP A 210 -39.64 9.53 18.61
CA ASP A 210 -38.86 10.41 19.49
C ASP A 210 -39.77 11.08 20.54
N HIS A 211 -40.98 11.48 20.14
CA HIS A 211 -41.96 12.04 21.07
C HIS A 211 -42.50 10.99 22.03
N ASP A 212 -42.94 9.84 21.52
CA ASP A 212 -43.56 8.80 22.35
C ASP A 212 -42.59 8.15 23.34
N PHE A 213 -41.31 7.99 22.95
CA PHE A 213 -40.23 7.54 23.84
C PHE A 213 -39.68 8.64 24.75
N GLU A 214 -40.22 9.85 24.66
CA GLU A 214 -39.80 11.02 25.43
C GLU A 214 -38.30 11.33 25.25
N ILE A 215 -37.78 11.18 24.03
CA ILE A 215 -36.38 11.43 23.71
C ILE A 215 -36.07 12.91 23.93
N THR A 216 -35.17 13.16 24.88
CA THR A 216 -34.71 14.51 25.22
C THR A 216 -33.60 15.01 24.30
N HIS A 217 -32.74 14.08 23.83
CA HIS A 217 -31.57 14.37 23.02
C HIS A 217 -31.49 13.38 21.85
N VAL A 218 -31.39 13.90 20.63
CA VAL A 218 -31.16 13.11 19.43
C VAL A 218 -29.69 13.27 19.04
N ILE A 219 -28.87 12.31 19.46
CA ILE A 219 -27.43 12.25 19.17
C ILE A 219 -27.22 11.24 18.03
N ARG A 220 -26.87 11.72 16.83
CA ARG A 220 -26.78 10.90 15.61
C ARG A 220 -25.71 11.41 14.65
N GLY A 221 -25.42 10.64 13.60
CA GLY A 221 -24.46 11.05 12.57
C GLY A 221 -24.90 12.27 11.77
N GLU A 222 -23.93 13.08 11.32
CA GLU A 222 -24.14 14.32 10.56
C GLU A 222 -24.84 14.12 9.20
N GLU A 223 -24.84 12.90 8.66
CA GLU A 223 -25.61 12.55 7.46
C GLU A 223 -27.11 12.82 7.63
N HIS A 224 -27.59 12.84 8.88
CA HIS A 224 -28.98 13.12 9.22
C HIS A 224 -29.23 14.59 9.55
N LEU A 225 -28.21 15.46 9.50
CA LEU A 225 -28.39 16.90 9.71
C LEU A 225 -29.39 17.49 8.73
N SER A 226 -29.31 17.07 7.45
CA SER A 226 -30.24 17.48 6.40
C SER A 226 -31.68 16.99 6.62
N ASN A 227 -31.92 16.01 7.49
CA ASN A 227 -33.26 15.51 7.84
C ASN A 227 -33.93 16.35 8.94
N THR A 228 -33.14 17.06 9.73
CA THR A 228 -33.58 17.87 10.87
C THR A 228 -34.64 18.91 10.52
N PRO A 229 -34.56 19.68 9.41
CA PRO A 229 -35.63 20.62 9.07
C PRO A 229 -37.00 19.97 8.93
N ARG A 230 -37.07 18.86 8.18
CA ARG A 230 -38.32 18.12 7.95
C ARG A 230 -38.88 17.54 9.24
N GLN A 231 -38.01 16.94 10.05
CA GLN A 231 -38.40 16.35 11.32
C GLN A 231 -38.84 17.39 12.35
N SER A 232 -38.15 18.54 12.41
CA SER A 232 -38.51 19.64 13.29
C SER A 232 -39.86 20.24 12.89
N PHE A 233 -40.10 20.41 11.60
CA PHE A 233 -41.39 20.91 11.11
C PHE A 233 -42.54 19.96 11.45
N ILE A 234 -42.34 18.64 11.29
CA ILE A 234 -43.32 17.62 11.69
C ILE A 234 -43.62 17.72 13.20
N ALA A 235 -42.58 17.78 14.05
CA ALA A 235 -42.74 17.88 15.49
C ALA A 235 -43.51 19.15 15.89
N GLN A 236 -43.10 20.31 15.37
CA GLN A 236 -43.77 21.59 15.60
C GLN A 236 -45.25 21.56 15.15
N SER A 237 -45.53 20.96 13.98
CA SER A 237 -46.88 20.84 13.44
C SER A 237 -47.78 19.93 14.28
N LEU A 238 -47.22 18.86 14.85
CA LEU A 238 -47.91 17.95 15.76
C LEU A 238 -48.08 18.52 17.17
N GLY A 239 -47.33 19.57 17.52
CA GLY A 239 -47.28 20.17 18.86
C GLY A 239 -46.35 19.43 19.82
N TYR A 240 -45.35 18.70 19.29
CA TYR A 240 -44.39 17.95 20.09
C TYR A 240 -43.22 18.83 20.50
N HIS A 241 -42.64 18.53 21.66
CA HIS A 241 -41.40 19.17 22.09
C HIS A 241 -40.24 18.74 21.18
N LEU A 242 -39.41 19.70 20.77
CA LEU A 242 -38.22 19.41 19.99
C LEU A 242 -37.11 18.87 20.91
N PRO A 243 -36.51 17.72 20.58
CA PRO A 243 -35.33 17.26 21.28
C PRO A 243 -34.14 18.19 21.00
N ARG A 244 -33.16 18.17 21.88
CA ARG A 244 -31.85 18.78 21.59
C ARG A 244 -31.11 17.91 20.57
N TYR A 245 -30.57 18.51 19.53
CA TYR A 245 -29.85 17.80 18.48
C TYR A 245 -28.34 17.86 18.70
N ALA A 246 -27.67 16.74 18.43
CA ALA A 246 -26.21 16.65 18.36
C ALA A 246 -25.81 15.81 17.14
N HIS A 247 -25.22 16.45 16.13
CA HIS A 247 -24.84 15.79 14.88
C HIS A 247 -23.34 15.47 14.84
N LEU A 248 -23.00 14.23 15.22
CA LEU A 248 -21.65 13.70 15.29
C LEU A 248 -21.01 13.64 13.89
N PRO A 249 -19.75 14.04 13.70
CA PRO A 249 -19.07 13.86 12.42
C PRO A 249 -18.90 12.39 12.11
N TYR A 250 -18.98 11.95 10.85
CA TYR A 250 -18.81 10.52 10.54
C TYR A 250 -17.39 10.02 10.87
N VAL A 251 -17.24 8.69 11.04
CA VAL A 251 -15.92 8.06 11.04
C VAL A 251 -15.42 8.07 9.60
N ALA A 252 -14.24 8.65 9.37
CA ALA A 252 -13.66 8.77 8.05
C ALA A 252 -12.82 7.55 7.66
N GLU A 253 -12.70 7.31 6.36
CA GLU A 253 -11.81 6.29 5.81
C GLU A 253 -10.35 6.58 6.22
N PRO A 254 -9.49 5.55 6.37
CA PRO A 254 -8.09 5.74 6.69
C PRO A 254 -7.41 6.76 5.74
N GLY A 255 -6.83 7.82 6.30
CA GLY A 255 -6.11 8.85 5.56
C GLY A 255 -6.95 9.78 4.67
N THR A 256 -8.28 9.79 4.80
CA THR A 256 -9.15 10.68 4.00
C THR A 256 -10.22 11.38 4.83
N LYS A 257 -10.97 12.30 4.20
CA LYS A 257 -12.17 12.93 4.77
C LYS A 257 -13.47 12.25 4.32
N ASN A 258 -13.42 11.12 3.61
CA ASN A 258 -14.63 10.44 3.16
C ASN A 258 -15.21 9.56 4.28
N LYS A 259 -16.52 9.29 4.27
CA LYS A 259 -17.17 8.40 5.24
C LYS A 259 -16.74 6.93 5.06
N LEU A 260 -16.42 6.26 6.16
CA LEU A 260 -16.13 4.83 6.21
C LEU A 260 -17.40 4.01 5.86
N SER A 261 -17.27 3.05 4.95
CA SER A 261 -18.36 2.27 4.37
C SER A 261 -17.95 0.84 4.02
N LYS A 262 -18.81 -0.14 4.34
CA LYS A 262 -18.61 -1.55 3.96
C LYS A 262 -18.51 -1.77 2.45
N ARG A 263 -19.18 -0.92 1.65
CA ARG A 263 -19.20 -1.05 0.18
C ARG A 263 -17.88 -0.66 -0.48
N ARG A 264 -16.94 -0.11 0.29
CA ARG A 264 -15.63 0.36 -0.18
C ARG A 264 -14.49 -0.41 0.48
N LEU A 265 -14.75 -1.61 1.00
CA LEU A 265 -13.73 -2.45 1.63
C LEU A 265 -12.51 -2.67 0.73
N GLU A 266 -12.71 -2.86 -0.57
CA GLU A 266 -11.63 -2.99 -1.56
C GLU A 266 -10.69 -1.79 -1.59
N LYS A 267 -11.21 -0.58 -1.31
CA LYS A 267 -10.42 0.65 -1.20
C LYS A 267 -9.57 0.64 0.06
N TYR A 268 -10.12 0.20 1.19
CA TYR A 268 -9.39 0.18 2.47
C TYR A 268 -8.32 -0.89 2.47
N LEU A 269 -8.57 -2.01 1.80
CA LEU A 269 -7.57 -3.02 1.54
C LEU A 269 -6.37 -2.45 0.75
N LYS A 270 -6.39 -1.24 0.18
CA LYS A 270 -5.18 -0.63 -0.42
C LYS A 270 -4.15 -0.16 0.61
N GLY A 271 -4.57 0.15 1.85
CA GLY A 271 -3.68 0.63 2.91
C GLY A 271 -3.00 -0.52 3.65
N ARG A 272 -1.67 -0.44 3.82
CA ARG A 272 -0.85 -1.47 4.49
C ARG A 272 -1.42 -1.91 5.84
N ASP A 273 -1.73 -0.96 6.72
CA ASP A 273 -2.16 -1.26 8.10
C ASP A 273 -3.53 -1.95 8.13
N PHE A 274 -4.42 -1.60 7.19
CA PHE A 274 -5.74 -2.22 7.07
C PHE A 274 -5.63 -3.65 6.52
N VAL A 275 -4.74 -3.89 5.55
CA VAL A 275 -4.44 -5.24 5.04
C VAL A 275 -3.90 -6.12 6.15
N GLN A 276 -2.90 -5.64 6.88
CA GLN A 276 -2.30 -6.40 7.98
C GLN A 276 -3.34 -6.81 9.00
N LEU A 277 -4.26 -5.91 9.37
CA LEU A 277 -5.36 -6.23 10.28
C LEU A 277 -6.29 -7.32 9.71
N VAL A 278 -6.68 -7.21 8.43
CA VAL A 278 -7.56 -8.20 7.77
C VAL A 278 -6.89 -9.56 7.66
N GLU A 279 -5.63 -9.61 7.20
CA GLU A 279 -4.86 -10.84 7.04
C GLU A 279 -4.60 -11.52 8.39
N HIS A 280 -4.31 -10.74 9.42
CA HIS A 280 -4.20 -11.23 10.80
C HIS A 280 -5.51 -11.90 11.23
N GLY A 281 -6.65 -11.24 11.03
CA GLY A 281 -7.95 -11.83 11.37
C GLY A 281 -8.29 -13.07 10.54
N ARG A 282 -7.96 -13.09 9.24
CA ARG A 282 -8.18 -14.24 8.35
C ARG A 282 -7.37 -15.46 8.79
N ARG A 283 -6.09 -15.30 9.11
CA ARG A 283 -5.26 -16.40 9.63
C ARG A 283 -5.90 -17.09 10.84
N ILE A 284 -6.45 -16.30 11.77
CA ILE A 284 -7.14 -16.81 12.96
C ILE A 284 -8.45 -17.50 12.56
N ALA A 285 -9.24 -16.89 11.69
CA ALA A 285 -10.50 -17.46 11.20
C ALA A 285 -10.28 -18.80 10.47
N ASP A 286 -9.26 -18.89 9.62
CA ASP A 286 -8.88 -20.10 8.90
C ASP A 286 -8.51 -21.23 9.88
N SER A 287 -7.77 -20.90 10.94
CA SER A 287 -7.40 -21.86 12.00
C SER A 287 -8.60 -22.38 12.79
N LEU A 288 -9.72 -21.67 12.77
CA LEU A 288 -10.97 -22.01 13.45
C LEU A 288 -12.04 -22.55 12.48
N GLY A 289 -11.77 -22.62 11.18
CA GLY A 289 -12.77 -22.99 10.16
C GLY A 289 -13.94 -22.01 10.05
N LEU A 290 -13.74 -20.73 10.38
CA LEU A 290 -14.78 -19.71 10.30
C LEU A 290 -14.96 -19.18 8.87
N GLU A 291 -16.19 -18.86 8.50
CA GLU A 291 -16.49 -18.20 7.23
C GLU A 291 -15.95 -16.75 7.23
N THR A 292 -15.20 -16.40 6.18
CA THR A 292 -14.49 -15.11 6.04
C THR A 292 -15.03 -14.25 4.89
N ALA A 293 -16.32 -14.37 4.58
CA ALA A 293 -16.98 -13.57 3.55
C ALA A 293 -16.77 -12.06 3.79
N ALA A 294 -16.48 -11.31 2.72
CA ALA A 294 -16.00 -9.93 2.82
C ALA A 294 -17.01 -8.99 3.49
N ASP A 295 -18.31 -9.24 3.35
CA ASP A 295 -19.40 -8.45 3.91
C ASP A 295 -19.64 -8.68 5.42
N SER A 296 -19.31 -9.88 5.91
CA SER A 296 -19.56 -10.31 7.30
C SER A 296 -18.29 -10.42 8.16
N PHE A 297 -17.10 -10.50 7.55
CA PHE A 297 -15.81 -10.60 8.23
C PHE A 297 -14.82 -9.54 7.73
N ASN A 298 -14.91 -8.33 8.31
CA ASN A 298 -14.02 -7.22 7.98
C ASN A 298 -13.87 -6.22 9.16
N PRO A 299 -12.78 -5.43 9.24
CA PRO A 299 -12.58 -4.45 10.32
C PRO A 299 -13.61 -3.32 10.40
N VAL A 300 -14.51 -3.18 9.42
CA VAL A 300 -15.56 -2.15 9.47
C VAL A 300 -16.79 -2.65 10.27
N VAL A 301 -16.82 -3.93 10.65
CA VAL A 301 -17.89 -4.54 11.47
C VAL A 301 -17.38 -5.04 12.81
N ILE A 302 -18.22 -4.94 13.85
CA ILE A 302 -17.82 -5.31 15.22
C ILE A 302 -17.55 -6.80 15.38
N GLY A 303 -18.33 -7.65 14.71
CA GLY A 303 -18.17 -9.10 14.80
C GLY A 303 -16.79 -9.60 14.33
N PHE A 304 -16.04 -8.82 13.54
CA PHE A 304 -14.65 -9.13 13.21
C PHE A 304 -13.76 -9.11 14.46
N TYR A 305 -13.86 -8.06 15.28
CA TYR A 305 -13.03 -7.89 16.48
C TYR A 305 -13.33 -8.93 17.54
N GLU A 306 -14.61 -9.23 17.75
CA GLU A 306 -15.07 -10.30 18.64
C GLU A 306 -14.50 -11.66 18.20
N LYS A 307 -14.64 -12.02 16.91
CA LYS A 307 -14.15 -13.30 16.39
C LYS A 307 -12.62 -13.42 16.43
N VAL A 308 -11.90 -12.33 16.17
CA VAL A 308 -10.42 -12.32 16.16
C VAL A 308 -9.82 -12.33 17.57
N GLY A 309 -10.57 -11.83 18.57
CA GLY A 309 -10.16 -11.87 19.98
C GLY A 309 -9.57 -10.56 20.47
N PHE A 310 -10.13 -9.44 20.04
CA PHE A 310 -9.84 -8.13 20.62
C PHE A 310 -10.42 -8.02 22.03
N VAL A 311 -9.80 -7.20 22.86
CA VAL A 311 -10.32 -6.81 24.18
C VAL A 311 -11.42 -5.76 23.95
N PRO A 312 -12.66 -5.96 24.44
CA PRO A 312 -13.76 -5.03 24.23
C PRO A 312 -13.44 -3.59 24.65
N GLU A 313 -12.76 -3.43 25.79
CA GLU A 313 -12.33 -2.14 26.34
C GLU A 313 -11.37 -1.40 25.41
N ALA A 314 -10.47 -2.12 24.73
CA ALA A 314 -9.57 -1.52 23.75
C ALA A 314 -10.33 -0.95 22.55
N VAL A 315 -11.33 -1.67 22.05
CA VAL A 315 -12.17 -1.22 20.94
C VAL A 315 -13.01 -0.02 21.37
N LEU A 316 -13.62 -0.05 22.55
CA LEU A 316 -14.38 1.08 23.11
C LEU A 316 -13.53 2.33 23.27
N ASN A 317 -12.36 2.21 23.90
CA ASN A 317 -11.45 3.33 24.13
C ASN A 317 -10.97 3.91 22.79
N TYR A 318 -10.66 3.07 21.81
CA TYR A 318 -10.29 3.56 20.49
C TYR A 318 -11.46 4.30 19.81
N LEU A 319 -12.66 3.71 19.82
CA LEU A 319 -13.82 4.29 19.17
C LEU A 319 -14.26 5.61 19.81
N VAL A 320 -14.18 5.74 21.15
CA VAL A 320 -14.54 7.00 21.81
C VAL A 320 -13.63 8.14 21.36
N LEU A 321 -12.32 7.86 21.24
CA LEU A 321 -11.31 8.82 20.80
C LEU A 321 -11.41 9.22 19.33
N LEU A 322 -12.27 8.56 18.54
CA LEU A 322 -12.60 8.97 17.17
C LEU A 322 -13.58 10.15 17.15
N GLY A 323 -13.10 11.31 17.60
CA GLY A 323 -13.84 12.57 17.58
C GLY A 323 -14.14 13.15 18.97
N TRP A 324 -13.63 12.56 20.05
CA TRP A 324 -13.71 13.09 21.41
C TRP A 324 -12.36 12.95 22.09
N SER A 325 -11.96 13.92 22.90
CA SER A 325 -10.79 13.83 23.76
C SER A 325 -11.05 14.54 25.08
N LEU A 326 -10.48 14.04 26.17
CA LEU A 326 -10.52 14.73 27.46
C LEU A 326 -9.60 15.95 27.45
N ASP A 327 -8.36 15.73 26.98
CA ASP A 327 -7.25 16.67 26.87
C ASP A 327 -6.28 16.20 25.75
N ASP A 328 -5.08 16.77 25.69
CA ASP A 328 -4.06 16.48 24.66
C ASP A 328 -3.11 15.31 25.00
N ARG A 329 -3.24 14.67 26.17
CA ARG A 329 -2.29 13.67 26.69
C ARG A 329 -2.93 12.36 27.14
N THR A 330 -4.20 12.39 27.51
CA THR A 330 -4.92 11.24 28.08
C THR A 330 -5.56 10.44 26.97
N GLU A 331 -4.99 9.26 26.71
CA GLU A 331 -5.48 8.35 25.67
C GLU A 331 -6.09 7.07 26.24
N TYR A 332 -5.77 6.67 27.47
CA TYR A 332 -6.24 5.42 28.06
C TYR A 332 -7.26 5.69 29.17
N PHE A 333 -8.42 5.05 29.08
CA PHE A 333 -9.54 5.27 29.98
C PHE A 333 -10.18 3.96 30.40
N THR A 334 -10.39 3.81 31.71
CA THR A 334 -11.38 2.86 32.22
C THR A 334 -12.80 3.29 31.82
N ARG A 335 -13.72 2.33 31.77
CA ARG A 335 -15.15 2.61 31.51
C ARG A 335 -15.73 3.65 32.48
N GLY A 336 -15.38 3.56 33.76
CA GLY A 336 -15.81 4.53 34.77
C GLY A 336 -15.28 5.95 34.49
N GLN A 337 -14.03 6.09 34.05
CA GLN A 337 -13.47 7.38 33.64
C GLN A 337 -14.15 7.94 32.40
N LEU A 338 -14.48 7.10 31.40
CA LEU A 338 -15.24 7.56 30.23
C LEU A 338 -16.61 8.09 30.65
N ILE A 339 -17.36 7.34 31.47
CA ILE A 339 -18.67 7.79 31.97
C ILE A 339 -18.54 9.10 32.74
N ALA A 340 -17.58 9.20 33.65
CA ALA A 340 -17.42 10.38 34.50
C ALA A 340 -17.03 11.65 33.72
N ASN A 341 -16.32 11.52 32.59
CA ASN A 341 -15.75 12.66 31.88
C ASN A 341 -16.41 13.00 30.54
N PHE A 342 -17.25 12.10 30.00
CA PHE A 342 -17.85 12.28 28.68
C PHE A 342 -18.78 13.49 28.63
N SER A 343 -18.65 14.28 27.56
CA SER A 343 -19.44 15.48 27.30
C SER A 343 -19.49 15.74 25.80
N LEU A 344 -20.62 16.26 25.30
CA LEU A 344 -20.81 16.52 23.87
C LEU A 344 -20.01 17.75 23.39
N GLU A 345 -19.73 18.68 24.31
CA GLU A 345 -18.96 19.89 24.08
C GLU A 345 -17.51 19.61 23.65
N ARG A 346 -16.97 18.46 24.07
CA ARG A 346 -15.63 17.98 23.72
C ARG A 346 -15.59 17.20 22.41
N VAL A 347 -16.72 17.04 21.73
CA VAL A 347 -16.75 16.38 20.42
C VAL A 347 -16.22 17.32 19.34
N ILE A 348 -15.14 16.90 18.69
CA ILE A 348 -14.51 17.61 17.59
C ILE A 348 -15.47 17.60 16.39
N ARG A 349 -15.58 18.71 15.66
CA ARG A 349 -16.50 18.86 14.51
C ARG A 349 -16.00 18.19 13.23
N ALA A 350 -14.70 17.93 13.12
CA ALA A 350 -14.09 17.30 11.97
C ALA A 350 -14.23 15.76 12.04
N PRO A 351 -14.45 15.07 10.90
CA PRO A 351 -14.39 13.62 10.83
C PRO A 351 -13.03 13.07 11.29
N ALA A 352 -13.06 12.12 12.22
CA ALA A 352 -11.88 11.39 12.67
C ALA A 352 -11.64 10.18 11.77
N SER A 353 -10.41 10.02 11.28
CA SER A 353 -10.02 8.91 10.42
C SER A 353 -9.90 7.61 11.22
N PHE A 354 -10.39 6.51 10.65
CA PHE A 354 -10.17 5.19 11.18
C PHE A 354 -8.70 4.76 10.96
N ASP A 355 -7.95 4.59 12.03
CA ASP A 355 -6.54 4.19 12.04
C ASP A 355 -6.37 2.78 12.64
N PRO A 356 -6.14 1.74 11.80
CA PRO A 356 -5.92 0.37 12.25
C PRO A 356 -4.70 0.22 13.17
N LYS A 357 -3.64 1.01 12.95
CA LYS A 357 -2.41 0.94 13.73
C LYS A 357 -2.63 1.48 15.13
N ARG A 358 -3.34 2.61 15.25
CA ARG A 358 -3.72 3.17 16.56
C ARG A 358 -4.65 2.22 17.32
N LEU A 359 -5.64 1.62 16.66
CA LEU A 359 -6.49 0.59 17.26
C LEU A 359 -5.64 -0.59 17.78
N MET A 360 -4.68 -1.06 16.99
CA MET A 360 -3.82 -2.16 17.40
C MET A 360 -2.92 -1.78 18.58
N ALA A 361 -2.48 -0.52 18.68
CA ALA A 361 -1.72 -0.04 19.84
C ALA A 361 -2.56 -0.06 21.12
N PHE A 362 -3.83 0.34 21.06
CA PHE A 362 -4.77 0.17 22.18
C PHE A 362 -4.91 -1.32 22.54
N GLN A 363 -5.17 -2.17 21.55
CA GLN A 363 -5.32 -3.61 21.77
C GLN A 363 -4.11 -4.21 22.48
N VAL A 364 -2.89 -3.92 22.03
CA VAL A 364 -1.66 -4.41 22.66
C VAL A 364 -1.53 -3.89 24.08
N HIS A 365 -1.80 -2.61 24.34
CA HIS A 365 -1.73 -2.06 25.69
C HIS A 365 -2.68 -2.78 26.66
N TYR A 366 -3.96 -2.90 26.29
CA TYR A 366 -4.96 -3.60 27.11
C TYR A 366 -4.62 -5.09 27.28
N MET A 367 -4.09 -5.74 26.24
CA MET A 367 -3.63 -7.12 26.33
C MET A 367 -2.43 -7.23 27.28
N MET A 368 -1.50 -6.29 27.30
CA MET A 368 -0.34 -6.34 28.21
C MET A 368 -0.74 -6.17 29.68
N GLU A 369 -1.57 -5.16 29.98
CA GLU A 369 -2.04 -4.84 31.33
C GLU A 369 -2.97 -5.92 31.93
N MET A 370 -3.58 -6.76 31.09
CA MET A 370 -4.49 -7.80 31.54
C MET A 370 -3.77 -8.86 32.42
N PRO A 371 -4.30 -9.20 33.61
CA PRO A 371 -3.76 -10.27 34.44
C PRO A 371 -3.71 -11.62 33.71
N THR A 372 -2.71 -12.45 34.00
CA THR A 372 -2.50 -13.73 33.31
C THR A 372 -3.72 -14.65 33.40
N GLU A 373 -4.40 -14.73 34.54
CA GLU A 373 -5.61 -15.55 34.68
C GLU A 373 -6.73 -15.13 33.73
N GLN A 374 -6.90 -13.81 33.54
CA GLN A 374 -7.88 -13.27 32.60
C GLN A 374 -7.46 -13.54 31.14
N LYS A 375 -6.16 -13.41 30.82
CA LYS A 375 -5.63 -13.79 29.50
C LYS A 375 -5.91 -15.26 29.20
N VAL A 376 -5.65 -16.15 30.16
CA VAL A 376 -5.93 -17.59 30.04
C VAL A 376 -7.42 -17.81 29.75
N ALA A 377 -8.32 -17.19 30.50
CA ALA A 377 -9.76 -17.28 30.27
C ALA A 377 -10.18 -16.76 28.89
N MET A 378 -9.51 -15.71 28.38
CA MET A 378 -9.80 -15.11 27.09
C MET A 378 -9.32 -15.97 25.90
N VAL A 379 -8.17 -16.65 26.02
CA VAL A 379 -7.61 -17.47 24.94
C VAL A 379 -8.14 -18.90 24.93
N MET A 380 -8.62 -19.43 26.06
CA MET A 380 -9.08 -20.82 26.17
C MET A 380 -10.15 -21.20 25.13
N PRO A 381 -11.19 -20.36 24.88
CA PRO A 381 -12.20 -20.68 23.88
C PRO A 381 -11.65 -20.85 22.45
N TYR A 382 -10.50 -20.25 22.13
CA TYR A 382 -9.86 -20.42 20.82
C TYR A 382 -9.20 -21.78 20.70
N LEU A 383 -8.51 -22.24 21.75
CA LEU A 383 -7.91 -23.57 21.80
C LEU A 383 -8.97 -24.67 21.77
N GLU A 384 -10.07 -24.49 22.51
CA GLU A 384 -11.22 -25.42 22.52
C GLU A 384 -11.86 -25.53 21.13
N LYS A 385 -12.15 -24.39 20.48
CA LYS A 385 -12.74 -24.37 19.13
C LYS A 385 -11.83 -24.97 18.06
N ALA A 386 -10.51 -24.83 18.21
CA ALA A 386 -9.53 -25.45 17.33
C ALA A 386 -9.33 -26.95 17.60
N GLY A 387 -9.96 -27.51 18.64
CA GLY A 387 -9.78 -28.91 19.06
C GLY A 387 -8.39 -29.21 19.59
N LEU A 388 -7.68 -28.20 20.10
CA LEU A 388 -6.32 -28.33 20.66
C LEU A 388 -6.33 -28.71 22.14
N VAL A 389 -7.43 -28.44 22.84
CA VAL A 389 -7.68 -28.84 24.22
C VAL A 389 -9.12 -29.36 24.33
N ASP A 390 -9.38 -30.18 25.35
CA ASP A 390 -10.74 -30.66 25.63
C ASP A 390 -11.69 -29.48 25.92
N SER A 391 -12.97 -29.61 25.56
CA SER A 391 -13.99 -28.59 25.86
C SER A 391 -15.05 -29.19 26.80
N PRO A 392 -15.23 -28.67 28.04
CA PRO A 392 -14.50 -27.55 28.63
C PRO A 392 -13.11 -27.97 29.14
N ALA A 393 -12.09 -27.14 28.91
CA ALA A 393 -10.74 -27.35 29.41
C ALA A 393 -10.70 -27.09 30.92
N SER A 394 -10.95 -28.14 31.69
CA SER A 394 -11.15 -28.06 33.15
C SER A 394 -9.92 -28.45 33.98
N SER A 395 -8.88 -29.03 33.37
CA SER A 395 -7.69 -29.42 34.13
C SER A 395 -6.78 -28.23 34.42
N ASP A 396 -6.34 -28.14 35.67
CA ASP A 396 -5.38 -27.12 36.13
C ASP A 396 -4.06 -27.21 35.35
N ASP A 397 -3.67 -28.41 34.90
CA ASP A 397 -2.48 -28.64 34.09
C ASP A 397 -2.55 -27.94 32.73
N VAL A 398 -3.70 -27.98 32.04
CA VAL A 398 -3.87 -27.30 30.75
C VAL A 398 -3.86 -25.79 30.94
N ARG A 399 -4.54 -25.29 31.97
CA ARG A 399 -4.55 -23.85 32.31
C ARG A 399 -3.15 -23.35 32.65
N SER A 400 -2.41 -24.11 33.45
CA SER A 400 -1.01 -23.82 33.80
C SER A 400 -0.12 -23.78 32.56
N LYS A 401 -0.26 -24.75 31.65
CA LYS A 401 0.49 -24.77 30.38
C LYS A 401 0.17 -23.58 29.48
N VAL A 402 -1.11 -23.20 29.36
CA VAL A 402 -1.52 -22.00 28.60
C VAL A 402 -0.91 -20.74 29.21
N ALA A 403 -0.91 -20.62 30.54
CA ALA A 403 -0.29 -19.48 31.23
C ALA A 403 1.21 -19.38 30.92
N GLN A 404 1.94 -20.49 30.94
CA GLN A 404 3.37 -20.53 30.61
C GLN A 404 3.63 -20.14 29.14
N VAL A 405 2.80 -20.59 28.21
CA VAL A 405 2.90 -20.20 26.79
C VAL A 405 2.66 -18.70 26.62
N LEU A 406 1.66 -18.15 27.30
CA LEU A 406 1.36 -16.71 27.26
C LEU A 406 2.50 -15.87 27.83
N GLU A 407 3.08 -16.29 28.95
CA GLU A 407 4.23 -15.62 29.58
C GLU A 407 5.46 -15.65 28.66
N ALA A 408 5.78 -16.80 28.08
CA ALA A 408 6.91 -16.94 27.15
C ALA A 408 6.70 -16.20 25.82
N ALA A 409 5.45 -16.13 25.33
CA ALA A 409 5.12 -15.41 24.12
C ALA A 409 5.14 -13.89 24.30
N GLY A 410 4.76 -13.39 25.49
CA GLY A 410 4.81 -11.98 25.84
C GLY A 410 4.01 -11.09 24.88
N ASP A 411 4.64 -10.04 24.35
CA ASP A 411 4.04 -9.06 23.42
C ASP A 411 3.69 -9.61 22.03
N ARG A 412 4.01 -10.89 21.76
CA ARG A 412 3.65 -11.57 20.52
C ARG A 412 2.20 -11.99 20.46
N VAL A 413 1.54 -12.21 21.60
CA VAL A 413 0.09 -12.50 21.67
C VAL A 413 -0.62 -11.16 21.82
N LYS A 414 -1.10 -10.62 20.70
CA LYS A 414 -1.71 -9.28 20.68
C LYS A 414 -3.22 -9.34 20.76
N VAL A 415 -3.81 -10.37 20.18
CA VAL A 415 -5.24 -10.72 20.29
C VAL A 415 -5.36 -12.15 20.78
N ALA A 416 -6.51 -12.51 21.35
CA ALA A 416 -6.68 -13.85 21.93
C ALA A 416 -6.47 -14.99 20.91
N GLY A 417 -6.85 -14.78 19.65
CA GLY A 417 -6.63 -15.76 18.59
C GLY A 417 -5.16 -16.03 18.24
N ASP A 418 -4.21 -15.17 18.66
CA ASP A 418 -2.78 -15.42 18.43
C ASP A 418 -2.25 -16.66 19.16
N ILE A 419 -2.98 -17.16 20.17
CA ILE A 419 -2.62 -18.41 20.84
C ILE A 419 -2.54 -19.60 19.85
N LEU A 420 -3.28 -19.54 18.74
CA LEU A 420 -3.31 -20.60 17.72
C LEU A 420 -1.98 -20.74 16.98
N ASP A 421 -1.16 -19.68 16.92
CA ASP A 421 0.21 -19.76 16.39
C ASP A 421 1.11 -20.65 17.25
N TYR A 422 0.70 -20.97 18.48
CA TYR A 422 1.40 -21.81 19.45
C TYR A 422 0.73 -23.18 19.63
N SER A 423 -0.02 -23.63 18.61
CA SER A 423 -0.67 -24.96 18.59
C SER A 423 0.30 -26.13 18.81
N ASP A 424 1.59 -25.96 18.51
CA ASP A 424 2.65 -26.95 18.73
C ASP A 424 2.80 -27.39 20.19
N PHE A 425 2.35 -26.57 21.15
CA PHE A 425 2.37 -26.92 22.58
C PHE A 425 1.16 -27.77 23.01
N PHE A 426 0.12 -27.85 22.18
CA PHE A 426 -1.15 -28.51 22.52
C PHE A 426 -1.43 -29.75 21.67
N VAL A 427 -0.71 -29.94 20.56
CA VAL A 427 -0.80 -31.17 19.76
C VAL A 427 -0.01 -32.33 20.37
N ALA A 428 -0.51 -33.54 20.19
CA ALA A 428 0.20 -34.76 20.57
C ALA A 428 1.53 -34.89 19.81
N ASP A 429 2.59 -35.33 20.50
CA ASP A 429 3.97 -35.37 19.96
C ASP A 429 4.09 -36.16 18.63
N GLY A 430 3.32 -37.23 18.48
CA GLY A 430 3.30 -38.04 17.25
C GLY A 430 2.65 -37.35 16.05
N ARG A 431 1.84 -36.31 16.27
CA ARG A 431 1.07 -35.57 15.26
C ARG A 431 1.62 -34.16 14.99
N LEU A 432 2.73 -33.76 15.60
CA LEU A 432 3.34 -32.45 15.38
C LEU A 432 3.63 -32.20 13.88
N PRO A 433 3.03 -31.19 13.24
CA PRO A 433 3.35 -30.85 11.85
C PRO A 433 4.77 -30.26 11.75
N TYR A 434 5.46 -30.51 10.63
CA TYR A 434 6.75 -29.87 10.33
C TYR A 434 6.57 -28.92 9.15
N ASP A 435 7.19 -27.74 9.23
CA ASP A 435 7.55 -26.98 8.03
C ASP A 435 8.58 -27.82 7.27
N GLU A 436 8.15 -28.50 6.20
CA GLU A 436 8.98 -29.45 5.46
C GLU A 436 10.25 -28.80 4.90
N ARG A 437 10.18 -27.54 4.44
CA ARG A 437 11.35 -26.84 3.92
C ARG A 437 12.34 -26.50 5.02
N ALA A 438 11.86 -25.99 6.15
CA ALA A 438 12.70 -25.69 7.30
C ALA A 438 13.32 -26.97 7.88
N PHE A 439 12.53 -28.03 8.00
CA PHE A 439 12.95 -29.35 8.47
C PHE A 439 14.07 -29.90 7.58
N GLU A 440 13.86 -29.95 6.27
CA GLU A 440 14.89 -30.39 5.33
C GLU A 440 16.16 -29.55 5.45
N ARG A 441 16.04 -28.21 5.44
CA ARG A 441 17.20 -27.31 5.53
C ARG A 441 18.00 -27.51 6.81
N ALA A 442 17.33 -27.67 7.95
CA ALA A 442 17.99 -27.83 9.23
C ALA A 442 18.61 -29.22 9.40
N MET A 443 17.93 -30.26 8.90
CA MET A 443 18.35 -31.65 9.08
C MET A 443 19.35 -32.15 8.03
N ARG A 444 19.50 -31.47 6.88
CA ARG A 444 20.47 -31.81 5.82
C ARG A 444 21.93 -31.49 6.16
N ARG A 445 22.18 -30.69 7.20
CA ARG A 445 23.55 -30.33 7.61
C ARG A 445 24.32 -31.60 8.06
N PRO A 446 25.53 -31.85 7.53
CA PRO A 446 26.34 -33.00 7.93
C PRO A 446 26.52 -33.04 9.46
N GLY A 447 26.36 -34.22 10.07
CA GLY A 447 26.54 -34.42 11.52
C GLY A 447 25.38 -33.95 12.41
N VAL A 448 24.42 -33.15 11.92
CA VAL A 448 23.32 -32.61 12.78
C VAL A 448 22.43 -33.70 13.37
N GLY A 449 22.13 -34.76 12.62
CA GLY A 449 21.34 -35.88 13.16
C GLY A 449 22.04 -36.60 14.32
N GLU A 450 23.37 -36.70 14.28
CA GLU A 450 24.15 -37.28 15.37
C GLU A 450 24.19 -36.34 16.59
N LEU A 451 24.44 -35.05 16.36
CA LEU A 451 24.44 -34.02 17.39
C LEU A 451 23.09 -33.94 18.11
N LEU A 452 21.97 -34.02 17.39
CA LEU A 452 20.63 -34.08 17.98
C LEU A 452 20.42 -35.34 18.82
N GLY A 453 20.95 -36.49 18.38
CA GLY A 453 20.91 -37.74 19.14
C GLY A 453 21.68 -37.62 20.46
N LYS A 454 22.91 -37.11 20.42
CA LYS A 454 23.73 -36.90 21.62
C LYS A 454 23.10 -35.88 22.58
N PHE A 455 22.58 -34.77 22.06
CA PHE A 455 21.92 -33.77 22.91
C PHE A 455 20.62 -34.30 23.53
N ARG A 456 19.84 -35.12 22.81
CA ARG A 456 18.69 -35.84 23.37
C ARG A 456 19.08 -36.69 24.58
N ASP A 457 20.20 -37.42 24.49
CA ASP A 457 20.67 -38.27 25.59
C ASP A 457 21.08 -37.43 26.80
N ARG A 458 21.67 -36.26 26.55
CA ARG A 458 21.98 -35.26 27.60
C ARG A 458 20.72 -34.67 28.24
N LEU A 459 19.67 -34.41 27.45
CA LEU A 459 18.37 -33.96 27.97
C LEU A 459 17.69 -35.01 28.85
N ALA A 460 17.88 -36.31 28.55
CA ALA A 460 17.29 -37.40 29.32
C ALA A 460 17.82 -37.46 30.77
N THR A 461 19.09 -37.13 30.96
CA THR A 461 19.78 -37.20 32.27
C THR A 461 19.91 -35.85 32.98
N ALA A 462 19.31 -34.78 32.47
CA ALA A 462 19.38 -33.46 33.10
C ALA A 462 18.73 -33.44 34.50
N ASP A 463 19.35 -32.81 35.49
CA ASP A 463 18.83 -32.75 36.86
C ASP A 463 17.65 -31.78 37.00
N ALA A 464 17.70 -30.63 36.30
CA ALA A 464 16.66 -29.62 36.29
C ALA A 464 16.20 -29.31 34.85
N PHE A 465 14.89 -29.12 34.66
CA PHE A 465 14.28 -28.93 33.34
C PHE A 465 13.57 -27.57 33.21
N ASN A 466 14.24 -26.50 33.65
CA ASN A 466 13.82 -25.11 33.46
C ASN A 466 14.73 -24.41 32.44
N ALA A 467 14.29 -23.26 31.91
CA ALA A 467 14.99 -22.58 30.81
C ALA A 467 16.46 -22.24 31.12
N ALA A 468 16.76 -21.79 32.34
CA ALA A 468 18.13 -21.44 32.75
C ALA A 468 19.06 -22.67 32.83
N ALA A 469 18.55 -23.79 33.36
CA ALA A 469 19.29 -25.05 33.39
C ALA A 469 19.53 -25.60 31.98
N LEU A 470 18.55 -25.48 31.09
CA LEU A 470 18.64 -25.96 29.70
C LEU A 470 19.58 -25.12 28.84
N ASP A 471 19.67 -23.80 29.05
CA ASP A 471 20.70 -22.95 28.41
C ASP A 471 22.10 -23.37 28.85
N ARG A 472 22.30 -23.56 30.17
CA ARG A 472 23.58 -24.05 30.70
C ARG A 472 23.96 -25.41 30.10
N LEU A 473 23.01 -26.34 30.07
CA LEU A 473 23.21 -27.67 29.48
C LEU A 473 23.60 -27.60 27.99
N MET A 474 22.99 -26.70 27.22
CA MET A 474 23.34 -26.48 25.82
C MET A 474 24.76 -25.93 25.68
N ARG A 475 25.17 -24.98 26.53
CA ARG A 475 26.53 -24.42 26.50
C ARG A 475 27.59 -25.48 26.83
N GLU A 476 27.38 -26.25 27.89
CA GLU A 476 28.25 -27.36 28.28
C GLU A 476 28.35 -28.42 27.17
N PHE A 477 27.22 -28.76 26.53
CA PHE A 477 27.20 -29.71 25.41
C PHE A 477 28.01 -29.21 24.21
N VAL A 478 27.80 -27.95 23.82
CA VAL A 478 28.48 -27.31 22.69
C VAL A 478 29.99 -27.23 22.93
N GLU A 479 30.40 -26.94 24.18
CA GLU A 479 31.80 -26.97 24.61
C GLU A 479 32.39 -28.39 24.55
N SER A 480 31.68 -29.40 25.06
CA SER A 480 32.16 -30.79 25.07
C SER A 480 32.30 -31.42 23.68
N GLU A 481 31.46 -31.02 22.72
CA GLU A 481 31.50 -31.52 21.34
C GLU A 481 32.40 -30.65 20.43
N GLY A 482 32.93 -29.52 20.93
CA GLY A 482 33.77 -28.62 20.16
C GLY A 482 33.07 -27.91 18.99
N ILE A 483 31.76 -27.66 19.11
CA ILE A 483 30.92 -27.05 18.06
C ILE A 483 30.49 -25.63 18.45
N LYS A 484 29.75 -24.95 17.58
CA LYS A 484 29.04 -23.69 17.89
C LYS A 484 27.55 -23.95 18.09
N VAL A 485 26.90 -23.18 18.98
CA VAL A 485 25.46 -23.27 19.27
C VAL A 485 24.61 -23.25 17.99
N GLY A 486 24.97 -22.42 17.01
CA GLY A 486 24.27 -22.27 15.73
C GLY A 486 24.22 -23.55 14.87
N GLU A 487 25.07 -24.53 15.16
CA GLU A 487 25.14 -25.80 14.43
C GLU A 487 24.04 -26.77 14.84
N ILE A 488 23.55 -26.71 16.08
CA ILE A 488 22.47 -27.57 16.61
C ILE A 488 21.15 -26.83 16.86
N ILE A 489 21.20 -25.56 17.27
CA ILE A 489 20.04 -24.85 17.85
C ILE A 489 18.82 -24.78 16.91
N HIS A 490 19.04 -24.59 15.61
CA HIS A 490 17.96 -24.51 14.62
C HIS A 490 17.31 -25.88 14.38
N ALA A 491 18.12 -26.93 14.31
CA ALA A 491 17.64 -28.29 14.15
C ALA A 491 16.88 -28.77 15.39
N LEU A 492 17.37 -28.41 16.58
CA LEU A 492 16.69 -28.69 17.84
C LEU A 492 15.33 -27.98 17.91
N ARG A 493 15.29 -26.68 17.60
CA ARG A 493 14.03 -25.93 17.54
C ARG A 493 13.02 -26.62 16.63
N ILE A 494 13.40 -26.88 15.37
CA ILE A 494 12.48 -27.49 14.42
C ILE A 494 12.06 -28.89 14.88
N ALA A 495 12.97 -29.69 15.48
CA ALA A 495 12.62 -30.99 16.01
C ALA A 495 11.53 -30.93 17.09
N VAL A 496 11.57 -29.93 17.98
CA VAL A 496 10.63 -29.84 19.12
C VAL A 496 9.40 -28.97 18.87
N THR A 497 9.43 -27.99 17.96
CA THR A 497 8.28 -27.11 17.68
C THR A 497 7.68 -27.33 16.30
N GLY A 498 8.38 -28.00 15.38
CA GLY A 498 7.96 -28.17 14.00
C GLY A 498 8.24 -26.97 13.09
N LYS A 499 8.71 -25.84 13.64
CA LYS A 499 8.81 -24.54 12.95
C LYS A 499 10.12 -23.81 13.27
N PRO A 500 10.64 -22.99 12.33
CA PRO A 500 11.95 -22.34 12.49
C PRO A 500 11.96 -21.13 13.43
N VAL A 501 10.79 -20.58 13.77
CA VAL A 501 10.64 -19.33 14.54
C VAL A 501 9.70 -19.55 15.71
N GLY A 502 9.94 -18.85 16.83
CA GLY A 502 9.13 -18.85 18.04
C GLY A 502 9.80 -18.03 19.14
N PHE A 503 9.26 -18.10 20.36
CA PHE A 503 9.93 -17.55 21.54
C PHE A 503 11.19 -18.35 21.93
N GLY A 504 11.85 -17.97 23.03
CA GLY A 504 13.13 -18.55 23.48
C GLY A 504 13.11 -20.08 23.46
N LEU A 505 14.12 -20.71 22.85
CA LEU A 505 14.12 -22.16 22.65
C LEU A 505 14.06 -22.91 23.98
N PHE A 506 14.78 -22.41 24.99
CA PHE A 506 14.84 -23.07 26.30
C PHE A 506 13.52 -22.96 27.06
N ASP A 507 12.77 -21.87 26.88
CA ASP A 507 11.39 -21.76 27.36
C ASP A 507 10.50 -22.77 26.63
N CYS A 508 10.66 -22.94 25.31
CA CYS A 508 9.90 -23.96 24.57
C CYS A 508 10.16 -25.37 25.13
N LEU A 509 11.42 -25.72 25.39
CA LEU A 509 11.78 -27.01 25.96
C LEU A 509 11.18 -27.17 27.36
N ALA A 510 11.32 -26.18 28.23
CA ALA A 510 10.77 -26.22 29.59
C ALA A 510 9.25 -26.44 29.60
N ILE A 511 8.51 -25.72 28.75
CA ILE A 511 7.03 -25.83 28.63
C ILE A 511 6.60 -27.18 28.07
N LEU A 512 7.33 -27.74 27.10
CA LEU A 512 7.04 -29.07 26.55
C LEU A 512 7.33 -30.17 27.58
N GLY A 513 8.35 -29.98 28.40
CA GLY A 513 8.82 -30.96 29.36
C GLY A 513 9.66 -32.07 28.71
N ARG A 514 10.45 -32.74 29.56
CA ARG A 514 11.48 -33.70 29.15
C ARG A 514 10.97 -34.80 28.22
N ALA A 515 9.87 -35.44 28.60
CA ALA A 515 9.31 -36.57 27.85
C ALA A 515 8.92 -36.17 26.42
N SER A 516 8.25 -35.03 26.27
CA SER A 516 7.82 -34.51 24.95
C SER A 516 9.01 -34.10 24.09
N CYS A 517 10.01 -33.40 24.66
CA CYS A 517 11.22 -33.04 23.92
C CYS A 517 11.93 -34.29 23.36
N ILE A 518 12.09 -35.33 24.17
CA ILE A 518 12.74 -36.58 23.75
C ILE A 518 11.92 -37.28 22.66
N ALA A 519 10.60 -37.39 22.84
CA ALA A 519 9.71 -38.01 21.87
C ALA A 519 9.76 -37.30 20.50
N ARG A 520 9.73 -35.96 20.50
CA ARG A 520 9.78 -35.13 19.30
C ARG A 520 11.14 -35.20 18.59
N ILE A 521 12.25 -35.16 19.33
CA ILE A 521 13.59 -35.34 18.76
C ILE A 521 13.73 -36.74 18.14
N ASN A 522 13.28 -37.80 18.81
CA ASN A 522 13.30 -39.15 18.26
C ASN A 522 12.49 -39.26 16.96
N ARG A 523 11.34 -38.60 16.88
CA ARG A 523 10.52 -38.54 15.67
C ARG A 523 11.24 -37.80 14.53
N ALA A 524 11.88 -36.67 14.81
CA ALA A 524 12.70 -35.96 13.83
C ALA A 524 13.82 -36.86 13.28
N LEU A 525 14.58 -37.52 14.16
CA LEU A 525 15.65 -38.45 13.78
C LEU A 525 15.13 -39.63 12.94
N LYS A 526 13.95 -40.17 13.26
CA LYS A 526 13.32 -41.23 12.47
C LYS A 526 12.95 -40.75 11.06
N LYS A 527 12.42 -39.52 10.94
CA LYS A 527 12.06 -38.91 9.66
C LYS A 527 13.30 -38.70 8.77
N VAL A 528 14.41 -38.21 9.34
CA VAL A 528 15.68 -38.05 8.62
C VAL A 528 16.21 -39.37 8.04
N LYS A 529 16.11 -40.46 8.81
CA LYS A 529 16.52 -41.81 8.34
C LYS A 529 15.64 -42.34 7.20
N SER A 530 14.41 -41.87 7.05
CA SER A 530 13.47 -42.32 6.01
C SER A 530 13.57 -41.57 4.68
N THR A 531 14.18 -40.38 4.65
CA THR A 531 14.21 -39.46 3.49
C THR A 531 15.51 -39.49 2.67
N GLY A 532 16.31 -40.54 2.78
CA GLY A 532 17.64 -40.64 2.16
C GLY A 532 17.64 -40.80 0.64
N ASN A 533 17.36 -39.72 -0.12
CA ASN A 533 17.87 -39.38 -1.45
C ASN A 533 16.91 -38.39 -2.15
N ILE A 534 17.19 -37.08 -2.10
CA ILE A 534 16.57 -36.10 -3.01
C ILE A 534 17.64 -35.10 -3.47
N LYS A 535 17.76 -34.93 -4.79
CA LYS A 535 18.66 -34.01 -5.51
C LYS A 535 18.35 -32.53 -5.19
N PRO A 536 19.30 -31.60 -5.47
CA PRO A 536 19.16 -30.20 -5.10
C PRO A 536 18.06 -29.51 -5.91
N VAL A 537 17.23 -28.72 -5.24
CA VAL A 537 16.42 -27.67 -5.87
C VAL A 537 16.86 -26.36 -5.20
N ASP A 538 17.26 -25.41 -6.03
CA ASP A 538 17.74 -24.10 -5.60
C ASP A 538 16.70 -23.33 -4.77
N SER A 539 17.21 -22.44 -3.92
CA SER A 539 16.45 -21.63 -2.97
C SER A 539 15.34 -20.81 -3.65
N VAL A 540 14.08 -21.16 -3.40
CA VAL A 540 12.94 -20.39 -3.94
C VAL A 540 12.42 -19.41 -2.88
N SER A 541 12.68 -18.11 -3.12
CA SER A 541 11.94 -16.99 -2.54
C SER A 541 10.42 -17.19 -2.71
N PRO A 542 9.57 -16.75 -1.78
CA PRO A 542 8.11 -16.90 -1.91
C PRO A 542 7.63 -16.39 -3.27
N LEU A 543 6.84 -17.20 -3.96
CA LEU A 543 6.34 -16.88 -5.30
C LEU A 543 5.41 -15.67 -5.25
N ASN A 544 5.60 -14.73 -6.18
CA ASN A 544 4.64 -13.63 -6.34
C ASN A 544 3.31 -14.13 -6.96
N PHE A 545 2.26 -13.31 -6.95
CA PHE A 545 0.94 -13.78 -7.40
C PHE A 545 0.89 -14.22 -8.88
N ILE A 546 1.71 -13.63 -9.76
CA ILE A 546 1.79 -14.05 -11.17
C ILE A 546 2.51 -15.37 -11.26
N GLU A 547 3.63 -15.53 -10.55
CA GLU A 547 4.34 -16.81 -10.47
C GLU A 547 3.46 -17.91 -9.89
N ASN A 548 2.56 -17.60 -8.94
CA ASN A 548 1.57 -18.55 -8.45
C ASN A 548 0.55 -18.94 -9.52
N ILE A 549 0.08 -18.00 -10.36
CA ILE A 549 -0.80 -18.29 -11.50
C ILE A 549 -0.06 -19.20 -12.49
N VAL A 550 1.17 -18.86 -12.87
CA VAL A 550 2.00 -19.66 -13.79
C VAL A 550 2.24 -21.06 -13.23
N ALA A 551 2.60 -21.17 -11.94
CA ALA A 551 2.82 -22.46 -11.28
C ALA A 551 1.55 -23.32 -11.26
N GLU A 552 0.37 -22.72 -11.02
CA GLU A 552 -0.91 -23.43 -11.05
C GLU A 552 -1.30 -23.84 -12.47
N ASP A 553 -1.12 -22.98 -13.47
CA ASP A 553 -1.41 -23.29 -14.88
C ASP A 553 -0.48 -24.38 -15.43
N SER A 554 0.80 -24.37 -15.06
CA SER A 554 1.76 -25.45 -15.33
C SER A 554 1.34 -26.75 -14.64
N ARG A 555 0.92 -26.71 -13.38
CA ARG A 555 0.43 -27.88 -12.63
C ARG A 555 -0.83 -28.48 -13.26
N ARG A 556 -1.74 -27.63 -13.73
CA ARG A 556 -2.98 -28.04 -14.43
C ARG A 556 -2.76 -28.41 -15.90
N ASN A 557 -1.53 -28.28 -16.40
CA ASN A 557 -1.17 -28.56 -17.78
C ASN A 557 -1.97 -27.74 -18.82
N LYS A 558 -2.45 -26.53 -18.46
CA LYS A 558 -3.37 -25.71 -19.27
C LYS A 558 -2.82 -25.38 -20.66
N TYR A 559 -1.54 -25.00 -20.74
CA TYR A 559 -0.82 -24.71 -21.99
C TYR A 559 0.15 -25.83 -22.39
N ARG A 560 -0.23 -27.09 -22.12
CA ARG A 560 0.67 -28.26 -22.26
C ARG A 560 1.98 -28.12 -21.47
N GLY A 561 1.89 -27.46 -20.31
CA GLY A 561 3.02 -27.18 -19.41
C GLY A 561 3.97 -26.08 -19.88
N ARG A 562 3.77 -25.50 -21.06
CA ARG A 562 4.63 -24.45 -21.62
C ARG A 562 4.40 -23.10 -20.93
N VAL A 563 5.49 -22.38 -20.69
CA VAL A 563 5.49 -20.98 -20.28
C VAL A 563 6.12 -20.15 -21.40
N HIS A 564 5.41 -19.12 -21.85
CA HIS A 564 5.82 -18.19 -22.89
C HIS A 564 5.30 -16.79 -22.54
N THR A 565 6.23 -15.87 -22.31
CA THR A 565 5.98 -14.46 -21.98
C THR A 565 6.55 -13.55 -23.08
N ARG A 566 6.33 -12.23 -22.97
CA ARG A 566 6.94 -11.23 -23.86
C ARG A 566 7.14 -9.90 -23.16
N PHE A 567 8.20 -9.18 -23.53
CA PHE A 567 8.35 -7.76 -23.23
C PHE A 567 8.05 -6.96 -24.51
N PRO A 568 6.93 -6.22 -24.58
CA PRO A 568 6.50 -5.54 -25.80
C PRO A 568 6.63 -4.00 -25.73
N PRO A 569 7.83 -3.40 -25.71
CA PRO A 569 7.97 -1.93 -25.65
C PRO A 569 7.59 -1.27 -26.98
N GLU A 570 6.99 -0.07 -26.90
CA GLU A 570 6.89 0.83 -28.05
C GLU A 570 8.26 1.49 -28.32
N PRO A 571 8.80 1.46 -29.55
CA PRO A 571 10.13 2.01 -29.87
C PRO A 571 10.11 3.53 -30.08
N ASN A 572 9.61 4.26 -29.09
CA ASN A 572 9.39 5.70 -29.18
C ASN A 572 10.09 6.49 -28.05
N GLY A 573 10.87 5.82 -27.19
CA GLY A 573 11.62 6.43 -26.10
C GLY A 573 12.52 5.44 -25.38
N TYR A 574 13.46 5.96 -24.59
CA TYR A 574 14.40 5.17 -23.79
C TYR A 574 13.72 4.39 -22.65
N LEU A 575 14.28 3.24 -22.31
CA LEU A 575 13.83 2.48 -21.14
C LEU A 575 14.19 3.20 -19.84
N HIS A 576 13.41 2.94 -18.80
CA HIS A 576 13.60 3.53 -17.48
C HIS A 576 13.38 2.49 -16.38
N ILE A 577 13.66 2.83 -15.13
CA ILE A 577 13.57 1.90 -13.99
C ILE A 577 12.20 1.20 -13.89
N GLY A 578 11.12 1.87 -14.29
CA GLY A 578 9.79 1.25 -14.42
C GLY A 578 9.74 0.07 -15.40
N HIS A 579 10.44 0.17 -16.54
CA HIS A 579 10.55 -0.91 -17.52
C HIS A 579 11.42 -2.07 -17.00
N ALA A 580 12.48 -1.79 -16.22
CA ALA A 580 13.30 -2.84 -15.62
C ALA A 580 12.46 -3.82 -14.78
N LYS A 581 11.42 -3.34 -14.06
CA LYS A 581 10.48 -4.23 -13.35
C LYS A 581 9.75 -5.18 -14.29
N SER A 582 9.25 -4.68 -15.42
CA SER A 582 8.54 -5.50 -16.42
C SER A 582 9.48 -6.50 -17.10
N ILE A 583 10.71 -6.08 -17.42
CA ILE A 583 11.75 -6.94 -17.99
C ILE A 583 12.12 -8.07 -17.03
N CYS A 584 12.49 -7.72 -15.79
CA CYS A 584 12.85 -8.72 -14.77
C CYS A 584 11.71 -9.72 -14.53
N LEU A 585 10.46 -9.25 -14.57
CA LEU A 585 9.29 -10.10 -14.39
C LEU A 585 9.04 -11.05 -15.57
N ASN A 586 9.01 -10.53 -16.80
CA ASN A 586 8.71 -11.35 -17.99
C ASN A 586 9.82 -12.37 -18.29
N PHE A 587 11.07 -11.92 -18.31
CA PHE A 587 12.22 -12.80 -18.54
C PHE A 587 12.49 -13.70 -17.33
N GLY A 588 12.31 -13.20 -16.10
CA GLY A 588 12.48 -13.98 -14.88
C GLY A 588 11.48 -15.11 -14.74
N ILE A 589 10.21 -14.89 -15.09
CA ILE A 589 9.19 -15.96 -15.11
C ILE A 589 9.55 -17.02 -16.17
N ALA A 590 9.92 -16.60 -17.38
CA ALA A 590 10.35 -17.55 -18.41
C ALA A 590 11.54 -18.40 -17.92
N ALA A 591 12.59 -17.77 -17.38
CA ALA A 591 13.75 -18.50 -16.87
C ALA A 591 13.39 -19.47 -15.71
N LYS A 592 12.59 -18.99 -14.74
CA LYS A 592 12.22 -19.76 -13.54
C LYS A 592 11.38 -21.00 -13.83
N PHE A 593 10.56 -20.96 -14.88
CA PHE A 593 9.69 -22.06 -15.29
C PHE A 593 10.17 -22.76 -16.57
N SER A 594 11.45 -22.59 -16.93
CA SER A 594 12.05 -23.19 -18.14
C SER A 594 11.25 -22.92 -19.42
N GLY A 595 10.64 -21.73 -19.49
CA GLY A 595 9.92 -21.20 -20.64
C GLY A 595 10.78 -20.28 -21.50
N VAL A 596 10.12 -19.56 -22.41
CA VAL A 596 10.74 -18.58 -23.32
C VAL A 596 10.11 -17.20 -23.15
N CYS A 597 10.87 -16.15 -23.44
CA CYS A 597 10.38 -14.77 -23.46
C CYS A 597 10.75 -14.11 -24.78
N ASN A 598 9.77 -13.48 -25.43
CA ASN A 598 9.97 -12.70 -26.65
C ASN A 598 10.33 -11.25 -26.34
N LEU A 599 11.11 -10.63 -27.23
CA LEU A 599 11.20 -9.18 -27.34
C LEU A 599 10.37 -8.77 -28.56
N ARG A 600 9.26 -8.06 -28.34
CA ARG A 600 8.43 -7.52 -29.42
C ARG A 600 8.49 -6.00 -29.42
N PHE A 601 8.79 -5.37 -30.54
CA PHE A 601 8.53 -3.95 -30.70
C PHE A 601 7.06 -3.77 -31.08
N ASP A 602 6.32 -3.03 -30.26
CA ASP A 602 4.93 -2.64 -30.57
C ASP A 602 4.96 -1.40 -31.49
N ASP A 603 5.41 -1.65 -32.72
CA ASP A 603 5.63 -0.66 -33.76
C ASP A 603 4.37 -0.46 -34.62
N THR A 604 3.25 -0.14 -33.98
CA THR A 604 1.97 0.02 -34.67
C THR A 604 1.72 1.46 -35.13
N ASN A 605 2.57 2.42 -34.72
CA ASN A 605 2.39 3.83 -34.97
C ASN A 605 3.54 4.44 -35.80
N PRO A 606 3.32 4.69 -37.11
CA PRO A 606 4.39 5.10 -38.03
C PRO A 606 5.01 6.49 -37.72
N SER A 607 4.37 7.31 -36.88
CA SER A 607 4.75 8.72 -36.67
C SER A 607 5.65 8.99 -35.46
N LYS A 608 5.93 7.99 -34.62
CA LYS A 608 6.60 8.18 -33.32
C LYS A 608 7.80 7.27 -33.08
N GLU A 609 8.15 6.45 -34.05
CA GLU A 609 9.05 5.33 -33.88
C GLU A 609 10.36 5.57 -34.63
N GLU A 610 11.48 5.41 -33.93
CA GLU A 610 12.81 5.69 -34.47
C GLU A 610 13.75 4.51 -34.21
N THR A 611 14.62 4.22 -35.18
CA THR A 611 15.61 3.12 -35.10
C THR A 611 16.56 3.27 -33.90
N GLU A 612 16.83 4.50 -33.46
CA GLU A 612 17.64 4.78 -32.27
C GLU A 612 17.06 4.13 -31.01
N TYR A 613 15.74 4.24 -30.79
CA TYR A 613 15.10 3.65 -29.61
C TYR A 613 15.10 2.13 -29.66
N VAL A 614 14.95 1.53 -30.85
CA VAL A 614 15.04 0.07 -31.04
C VAL A 614 16.38 -0.46 -30.55
N GLU A 615 17.48 0.17 -30.99
CA GLU A 615 18.83 -0.26 -30.62
C GLU A 615 19.14 0.02 -29.15
N SER A 616 18.71 1.16 -28.60
CA SER A 616 18.87 1.46 -27.17
C SER A 616 18.09 0.48 -26.28
N ILE A 617 16.85 0.12 -26.64
CA ILE A 617 16.05 -0.87 -25.90
C ILE A 617 16.78 -2.22 -25.88
N LYS A 618 17.34 -2.66 -27.01
CA LYS A 618 18.10 -3.92 -27.11
C LYS A 618 19.35 -3.89 -26.25
N GLU A 619 20.07 -2.77 -26.27
CA GLU A 619 21.27 -2.57 -25.46
C GLU A 619 20.95 -2.61 -23.96
N ASP A 620 19.89 -1.92 -23.53
CA ASP A 620 19.46 -1.85 -22.13
C ASP A 620 19.00 -3.22 -21.59
N ILE A 621 18.25 -4.00 -22.38
CA ILE A 621 17.82 -5.36 -21.99
C ILE A 621 19.02 -6.30 -21.86
N ARG A 622 19.96 -6.26 -22.82
CA ARG A 622 21.19 -7.06 -22.76
C ARG A 622 22.07 -6.65 -21.59
N TRP A 623 22.19 -5.35 -21.34
CA TRP A 623 22.92 -4.82 -20.20
C TRP A 623 22.32 -5.29 -18.87
N LEU A 624 20.99 -5.35 -18.76
CA LEU A 624 20.28 -5.95 -17.62
C LEU A 624 20.50 -7.46 -17.48
N GLY A 625 21.19 -8.12 -18.42
CA GLY A 625 21.55 -9.54 -18.36
C GLY A 625 20.48 -10.49 -18.89
N PHE A 626 19.53 -9.98 -19.69
CA PHE A 626 18.51 -10.80 -20.33
C PHE A 626 18.77 -10.92 -21.83
N ASP A 627 18.41 -12.07 -22.39
CA ASP A 627 18.53 -12.34 -23.81
C ASP A 627 17.23 -12.97 -24.33
N TRP A 628 16.85 -12.58 -25.55
CA TRP A 628 15.69 -13.12 -26.27
C TRP A 628 16.12 -14.09 -27.38
N GLU A 629 17.42 -14.40 -27.49
CA GLU A 629 18.00 -15.23 -28.55
C GLU A 629 17.56 -14.76 -29.94
N ASN A 630 16.88 -15.62 -30.71
CA ASN A 630 16.37 -15.34 -32.04
C ASN A 630 14.88 -14.90 -32.06
N ARG A 631 14.32 -14.48 -30.91
CA ARG A 631 12.90 -14.14 -30.73
C ARG A 631 12.66 -12.63 -30.68
N GLU A 632 13.23 -11.93 -31.64
CA GLU A 632 12.97 -10.51 -31.91
C GLU A 632 11.80 -10.41 -32.90
N PHE A 633 10.73 -9.72 -32.50
CA PHE A 633 9.51 -9.58 -33.28
C PHE A 633 9.08 -8.12 -33.39
N TYR A 634 8.28 -7.83 -34.41
CA TYR A 634 7.69 -6.52 -34.65
C TYR A 634 6.19 -6.70 -34.91
N ALA A 635 5.35 -5.89 -34.27
CA ALA A 635 3.91 -5.91 -34.51
C ALA A 635 3.57 -5.60 -35.99
N SER A 636 4.42 -4.80 -36.65
CA SER A 636 4.31 -4.49 -38.09
C SER A 636 4.50 -5.69 -39.00
N ASP A 637 5.23 -6.73 -38.57
CA ASP A 637 5.37 -7.98 -39.31
C ASP A 637 4.01 -8.72 -39.40
N TYR A 638 3.05 -8.39 -38.52
CA TYR A 638 1.72 -8.99 -38.45
C TYR A 638 0.62 -8.19 -39.15
N PHE A 639 0.90 -7.02 -39.73
CA PHE A 639 -0.14 -6.14 -40.31
C PHE A 639 -1.04 -6.84 -41.33
N GLU A 640 -0.49 -7.72 -42.18
CA GLU A 640 -1.32 -8.49 -43.12
C GLU A 640 -2.27 -9.44 -42.39
N GLN A 641 -1.79 -10.20 -41.40
CA GLN A 641 -2.62 -11.12 -40.63
C GLN A 641 -3.69 -10.37 -39.83
N LEU A 642 -3.34 -9.22 -39.23
CA LEU A 642 -4.29 -8.34 -38.54
C LEU A 642 -5.37 -7.83 -39.50
N TYR A 643 -5.01 -7.49 -40.74
CA TYR A 643 -5.97 -7.08 -41.76
C TYR A 643 -6.91 -8.24 -42.14
N GLN A 644 -6.39 -9.45 -42.34
CA GLN A 644 -7.21 -10.63 -42.64
C GLN A 644 -8.17 -10.98 -41.50
N TRP A 645 -7.74 -10.84 -40.24
CA TRP A 645 -8.61 -11.03 -39.08
C TRP A 645 -9.68 -9.93 -38.95
N ALA A 646 -9.37 -8.70 -39.33
CA ALA A 646 -10.38 -7.64 -39.40
C ALA A 646 -11.44 -7.96 -40.48
N VAL A 647 -11.03 -8.45 -41.65
CA VAL A 647 -11.92 -8.96 -42.70
C VAL A 647 -12.80 -10.11 -42.17
N GLN A 648 -12.23 -11.04 -41.40
CA GLN A 648 -12.99 -12.12 -40.75
C GLN A 648 -14.07 -11.58 -39.80
N LEU A 649 -13.75 -10.58 -38.97
CA LEU A 649 -14.73 -9.97 -38.07
C LEU A 649 -15.82 -9.21 -38.82
N ILE A 650 -15.49 -8.53 -39.93
CA ILE A 650 -16.49 -7.90 -40.81
C ILE A 650 -17.44 -8.98 -41.37
N ARG A 651 -16.91 -10.10 -41.86
CA ARG A 651 -17.72 -11.23 -42.37
C ARG A 651 -18.63 -11.85 -41.30
N LYS A 652 -18.18 -11.90 -40.04
CA LYS A 652 -19.00 -12.33 -38.88
C LYS A 652 -20.01 -11.27 -38.43
N GLY A 653 -20.06 -10.09 -39.05
CA GLY A 653 -20.90 -8.97 -38.62
C GLY A 653 -20.47 -8.34 -37.30
N LYS A 654 -19.21 -8.54 -36.91
CA LYS A 654 -18.59 -8.12 -35.64
C LYS A 654 -17.68 -6.90 -35.78
N ALA A 655 -17.56 -6.34 -36.98
CA ALA A 655 -16.87 -5.08 -37.23
C ALA A 655 -17.57 -4.31 -38.37
N TYR A 656 -17.43 -2.99 -38.39
CA TYR A 656 -18.04 -2.12 -39.41
C TYR A 656 -17.20 -0.84 -39.63
N VAL A 657 -17.26 -0.28 -40.83
CA VAL A 657 -16.62 1.00 -41.18
C VAL A 657 -17.53 2.14 -40.73
N CYS A 658 -16.96 3.13 -40.05
CA CYS A 658 -17.67 4.28 -39.51
C CYS A 658 -17.09 5.58 -40.08
N ASP A 659 -17.97 6.47 -40.54
CA ASP A 659 -17.60 7.74 -41.18
C ASP A 659 -17.73 8.94 -40.23
N LEU A 660 -18.15 8.69 -38.98
CA LEU A 660 -18.18 9.73 -37.95
C LEU A 660 -16.76 10.24 -37.69
N SER A 661 -16.63 11.55 -37.56
CA SER A 661 -15.41 12.21 -37.11
C SER A 661 -15.01 11.76 -35.70
N ALA A 662 -13.75 11.99 -35.33
CA ALA A 662 -13.25 11.65 -33.99
C ALA A 662 -14.06 12.33 -32.86
N GLU A 663 -14.52 13.57 -33.08
CA GLU A 663 -15.37 14.30 -32.13
C GLU A 663 -16.75 13.66 -32.01
N GLU A 664 -17.39 13.31 -33.12
CA GLU A 664 -18.67 12.62 -33.11
C GLU A 664 -18.56 11.23 -32.49
N ILE A 665 -17.50 10.47 -32.79
CA ILE A 665 -17.25 9.17 -32.13
C ILE A 665 -17.19 9.36 -30.60
N ARG A 666 -16.50 10.40 -30.11
CA ARG A 666 -16.44 10.71 -28.67
C ARG A 666 -17.83 11.04 -28.10
N GLN A 667 -18.62 11.84 -28.80
CA GLN A 667 -19.98 12.19 -28.38
C GLN A 667 -20.92 10.98 -28.38
N TYR A 668 -20.80 10.08 -29.36
CA TYR A 668 -21.60 8.87 -29.46
C TYR A 668 -21.16 7.78 -28.48
N ARG A 669 -19.90 7.78 -28.03
CA ARG A 669 -19.40 6.82 -27.03
C ARG A 669 -20.04 7.01 -25.65
N GLY A 670 -20.62 8.18 -25.37
CA GLY A 670 -21.20 8.50 -24.07
C GLY A 670 -20.14 8.73 -22.99
N THR A 671 -20.54 8.62 -21.72
CA THR A 671 -19.66 8.83 -20.55
C THR A 671 -19.70 7.63 -19.60
N LEU A 672 -18.99 7.70 -18.48
CA LEU A 672 -19.08 6.67 -17.43
C LEU A 672 -20.48 6.62 -16.77
N THR A 673 -21.28 7.68 -16.92
CA THR A 673 -22.63 7.78 -16.35
C THR A 673 -23.73 7.71 -17.39
N GLU A 674 -23.42 7.95 -18.67
CA GLU A 674 -24.37 7.94 -19.78
C GLU A 674 -24.00 6.85 -20.80
N PRO A 675 -24.95 5.98 -21.21
CA PRO A 675 -24.68 4.96 -22.21
C PRO A 675 -24.36 5.59 -23.57
N GLY A 676 -23.57 4.87 -24.38
CA GLY A 676 -23.29 5.25 -25.75
C GLY A 676 -24.48 5.02 -26.68
N ARG A 677 -24.41 5.61 -27.87
CA ARG A 677 -25.40 5.50 -28.94
C ARG A 677 -24.78 4.88 -30.17
N ASN A 678 -25.52 4.02 -30.86
CA ASN A 678 -25.07 3.40 -32.09
C ASN A 678 -24.74 4.47 -33.15
N SER A 679 -23.61 4.30 -33.83
CA SER A 679 -23.29 5.09 -35.03
C SER A 679 -24.36 4.87 -36.10
N PRO A 680 -24.74 5.89 -36.90
CA PRO A 680 -25.63 5.71 -38.04
C PRO A 680 -25.14 4.64 -39.03
N TYR A 681 -23.82 4.46 -39.10
CA TYR A 681 -23.15 3.50 -39.99
C TYR A 681 -23.03 2.09 -39.38
N ARG A 682 -23.48 1.89 -38.13
CA ARG A 682 -23.33 0.61 -37.41
C ARG A 682 -23.99 -0.56 -38.13
N ASN A 683 -25.05 -0.32 -38.90
CA ASN A 683 -25.83 -1.37 -39.57
C ASN A 683 -25.56 -1.50 -41.07
N ARG A 684 -24.42 -0.99 -41.57
CA ARG A 684 -23.91 -1.28 -42.92
C ARG A 684 -23.85 -2.79 -43.17
N SER A 685 -24.10 -3.20 -44.42
CA SER A 685 -24.04 -4.61 -44.81
C SER A 685 -22.59 -5.13 -44.75
N VAL A 686 -22.41 -6.45 -44.75
CA VAL A 686 -21.07 -7.06 -44.77
C VAL A 686 -20.33 -6.64 -46.05
N GLU A 687 -21.01 -6.65 -47.18
CA GLU A 687 -20.48 -6.30 -48.50
C GLU A 687 -20.01 -4.84 -48.54
N GLU A 688 -20.83 -3.91 -48.04
CA GLU A 688 -20.47 -2.48 -47.98
C GLU A 688 -19.25 -2.26 -47.07
N ASN A 689 -19.19 -2.91 -45.91
CA ASN A 689 -18.05 -2.79 -45.00
C ASN A 689 -16.76 -3.36 -45.61
N LEU A 690 -16.84 -4.48 -46.35
CA LEU A 690 -15.69 -5.08 -47.03
C LEU A 690 -15.16 -4.18 -48.16
N ASP A 691 -16.05 -3.62 -48.98
CA ASP A 691 -15.68 -2.66 -50.03
C ASP A 691 -14.96 -1.44 -49.44
N LEU A 692 -15.59 -0.79 -48.46
CA LEU A 692 -15.05 0.40 -47.83
C LEU A 692 -13.70 0.13 -47.15
N PHE A 693 -13.56 -0.98 -46.42
CA PHE A 693 -12.30 -1.30 -45.74
C PHE A 693 -11.17 -1.63 -46.73
N CYS A 694 -11.49 -2.26 -47.87
CA CYS A 694 -10.53 -2.48 -48.96
C CYS A 694 -10.05 -1.15 -49.56
N ARG A 695 -10.96 -0.21 -49.80
CA ARG A 695 -10.66 1.13 -50.34
C ARG A 695 -9.90 2.01 -49.34
N MET A 696 -10.18 1.87 -48.04
CA MET A 696 -9.36 2.46 -46.98
C MET A 696 -7.91 1.98 -47.07
N ARG A 697 -7.67 0.67 -47.24
CA ARG A 697 -6.33 0.09 -47.45
C ARG A 697 -5.67 0.56 -48.75
N ALA A 698 -6.45 0.86 -49.77
CA ALA A 698 -5.95 1.36 -51.06
C ALA A 698 -5.59 2.86 -51.04
N GLY A 699 -5.82 3.57 -49.91
CA GLY A 699 -5.51 5.00 -49.78
C GLY A 699 -6.50 5.93 -50.47
N GLU A 700 -7.73 5.49 -50.74
CA GLU A 700 -8.73 6.31 -51.45
C GLU A 700 -9.29 7.46 -50.60
N PHE A 701 -9.21 7.36 -49.27
CA PHE A 701 -9.84 8.30 -48.34
C PHE A 701 -8.79 9.08 -47.53
N GLU A 702 -9.09 10.33 -47.18
CA GLU A 702 -8.20 11.18 -46.38
C GLU A 702 -8.04 10.70 -44.92
N ASP A 703 -6.98 11.18 -44.25
CA ASP A 703 -6.71 10.88 -42.84
C ASP A 703 -7.90 11.22 -41.93
N GLY A 704 -8.25 10.29 -41.04
CA GLY A 704 -9.35 10.45 -40.08
C GLY A 704 -10.76 10.49 -40.68
N SER A 705 -10.91 10.41 -42.01
CA SER A 705 -12.22 10.44 -42.68
C SER A 705 -13.07 9.19 -42.43
N LYS A 706 -12.43 8.04 -42.17
CA LYS A 706 -13.07 6.76 -41.83
C LYS A 706 -12.21 5.95 -40.86
N VAL A 707 -12.89 5.12 -40.06
CA VAL A 707 -12.27 4.14 -39.16
C VAL A 707 -12.99 2.81 -39.23
N LEU A 708 -12.26 1.71 -39.04
CA LEU A 708 -12.89 0.41 -38.76
C LEU A 708 -13.14 0.29 -37.26
N ARG A 709 -14.34 -0.10 -36.85
CA ARG A 709 -14.71 -0.29 -35.44
C ARG A 709 -15.20 -1.71 -35.19
N ALA A 710 -14.88 -2.26 -34.03
CA ALA A 710 -15.50 -3.47 -33.55
C ALA A 710 -16.98 -3.20 -33.24
N LYS A 711 -17.83 -4.21 -33.39
CA LYS A 711 -19.27 -4.16 -33.14
C LYS A 711 -19.61 -4.99 -31.91
N ILE A 712 -19.63 -4.32 -30.76
CA ILE A 712 -19.74 -4.94 -29.44
C ILE A 712 -21.03 -4.44 -28.79
N ASP A 713 -20.95 -3.56 -27.78
CA ASP A 713 -22.08 -3.05 -27.02
C ASP A 713 -21.88 -1.59 -26.64
N MET A 714 -22.65 -0.69 -27.27
CA MET A 714 -22.60 0.75 -26.98
C MET A 714 -23.13 1.12 -25.59
N ALA A 715 -23.89 0.24 -24.93
CA ALA A 715 -24.41 0.45 -23.58
C ALA A 715 -23.49 -0.14 -22.49
N ALA A 716 -22.39 -0.80 -22.85
CA ALA A 716 -21.51 -1.47 -21.91
C ALA A 716 -20.99 -0.50 -20.82
N PRO A 717 -20.89 -0.94 -19.55
CA PRO A 717 -20.32 -0.11 -18.48
C PRO A 717 -18.83 0.17 -18.72
N ASN A 718 -18.11 -0.76 -19.34
CA ASN A 718 -16.73 -0.58 -19.76
C ASN A 718 -16.68 0.17 -21.10
N LEU A 719 -16.04 1.35 -21.11
CA LEU A 719 -15.92 2.19 -22.31
C LEU A 719 -15.15 1.51 -23.46
N ASN A 720 -14.23 0.60 -23.15
CA ASN A 720 -13.46 -0.14 -24.15
C ASN A 720 -14.32 -1.13 -24.93
N MET A 721 -15.46 -1.54 -24.38
CA MET A 721 -16.44 -2.41 -25.05
C MET A 721 -17.44 -1.62 -25.92
N ARG A 722 -17.35 -0.29 -25.96
CA ARG A 722 -18.26 0.56 -26.75
C ARG A 722 -17.73 0.80 -28.15
N ASP A 723 -17.85 -0.22 -28.97
CA ASP A 723 -17.41 -0.27 -30.37
C ASP A 723 -16.04 0.41 -30.59
N PRO A 724 -14.95 -0.14 -30.00
CA PRO A 724 -13.62 0.46 -30.09
C PRO A 724 -13.12 0.52 -31.55
N VAL A 725 -12.26 1.49 -31.83
CA VAL A 725 -11.59 1.64 -33.14
C VAL A 725 -10.51 0.56 -33.28
N MET A 726 -10.55 -0.17 -34.39
CA MET A 726 -9.57 -1.20 -34.75
C MET A 726 -8.51 -0.67 -35.73
N TYR A 727 -8.93 0.11 -36.73
CA TYR A 727 -8.03 0.73 -37.72
C TYR A 727 -8.37 2.19 -37.95
N ARG A 728 -7.33 2.99 -38.19
CA ARG A 728 -7.42 4.38 -38.64
C ARG A 728 -6.63 4.58 -39.93
N ILE A 729 -7.08 5.51 -40.77
CA ILE A 729 -6.31 5.98 -41.92
C ILE A 729 -5.28 7.00 -41.43
N LEU A 730 -4.03 6.81 -41.85
CA LEU A 730 -2.92 7.72 -41.62
C LEU A 730 -1.90 7.56 -42.75
N HIS A 731 -1.73 8.59 -43.58
CA HIS A 731 -0.73 8.61 -44.64
C HIS A 731 0.63 9.03 -44.09
N ALA A 732 1.34 8.07 -43.47
CA ALA A 732 2.68 8.26 -42.94
C ALA A 732 3.56 7.05 -43.27
N THR A 733 4.85 7.31 -43.53
CA THR A 733 5.85 6.28 -43.81
C THR A 733 6.19 5.51 -42.53
N HIS A 734 6.06 4.19 -42.56
CA HIS A 734 6.45 3.33 -41.46
C HIS A 734 7.95 3.01 -41.52
N HIS A 735 8.65 3.04 -40.38
CA HIS A 735 10.10 2.81 -40.32
C HIS A 735 10.54 1.43 -40.87
N ARG A 736 9.65 0.43 -40.82
CA ARG A 736 9.86 -0.93 -41.39
C ARG A 736 9.11 -1.24 -42.67
N THR A 737 7.82 -0.93 -42.75
CA THR A 737 6.98 -1.34 -43.89
C THR A 737 6.92 -0.27 -45.00
N GLY A 738 7.63 0.86 -44.83
CA GLY A 738 7.58 1.99 -45.75
C GLY A 738 6.15 2.48 -45.96
N ASP A 739 5.81 2.81 -47.21
CA ASP A 739 4.49 3.31 -47.60
C ASP A 739 3.53 2.19 -48.05
N LYS A 740 3.81 0.92 -47.70
CA LYS A 740 2.95 -0.23 -48.05
C LYS A 740 1.56 -0.14 -47.43
N TRP A 741 1.43 0.55 -46.30
CA TRP A 741 0.20 0.68 -45.53
C TRP A 741 -0.15 2.15 -45.32
N CYS A 742 -1.44 2.48 -45.50
CA CYS A 742 -2.03 3.77 -45.14
C CYS A 742 -3.15 3.63 -44.11
N ILE A 743 -3.42 2.40 -43.65
CA ILE A 743 -4.26 2.10 -42.50
C ILE A 743 -3.43 1.38 -41.46
N TYR A 744 -3.53 1.84 -40.21
CA TYR A 744 -2.73 1.31 -39.11
C TYR A 744 -3.64 0.78 -38.00
N PRO A 745 -3.31 -0.40 -37.43
CA PRO A 745 -4.08 -0.96 -36.34
C PRO A 745 -3.92 -0.11 -35.07
N THR A 746 -4.93 -0.11 -34.21
CA THR A 746 -4.81 0.44 -32.85
C THR A 746 -4.13 -0.55 -31.92
N TYR A 747 -3.59 -0.05 -30.80
CA TYR A 747 -2.98 -0.88 -29.75
C TYR A 747 -3.89 -2.05 -29.34
N ASP A 748 -5.14 -1.77 -28.97
CA ASP A 748 -6.10 -2.79 -28.53
C ASP A 748 -6.37 -3.89 -29.57
N TRP A 749 -6.23 -3.56 -30.86
CA TRP A 749 -6.43 -4.52 -31.96
C TRP A 749 -5.15 -5.28 -32.35
N ALA A 750 -3.97 -4.72 -32.10
CA ALA A 750 -2.71 -5.39 -32.38
C ALA A 750 -2.25 -6.26 -31.21
N HIS A 751 -2.53 -5.86 -29.97
CA HIS A 751 -1.86 -6.40 -28.78
C HIS A 751 -2.16 -7.89 -28.55
N GLY A 752 -3.44 -8.26 -28.37
CA GLY A 752 -3.83 -9.65 -28.11
C GLY A 752 -3.66 -10.56 -29.31
N GLN A 753 -3.86 -10.01 -30.51
CA GLN A 753 -3.67 -10.71 -31.76
C GLN A 753 -2.20 -11.10 -31.95
N SER A 754 -1.26 -10.18 -31.67
CA SER A 754 0.18 -10.47 -31.70
C SER A 754 0.55 -11.54 -30.67
N ASP A 755 0.02 -11.43 -29.44
CA ASP A 755 0.23 -12.44 -28.40
C ASP A 755 -0.30 -13.82 -28.82
N SER A 756 -1.42 -13.88 -29.55
CA SER A 756 -1.95 -15.12 -30.13
C SER A 756 -1.05 -15.68 -31.22
N ILE A 757 -0.55 -14.85 -32.15
CA ILE A 757 0.33 -15.27 -33.25
C ILE A 757 1.62 -15.89 -32.70
N GLU A 758 2.21 -15.27 -31.68
CA GLU A 758 3.44 -15.73 -31.04
C GLU A 758 3.23 -16.92 -30.08
N GLY A 759 1.98 -17.30 -29.83
CA GLY A 759 1.66 -18.38 -28.90
C GLY A 759 2.04 -18.04 -27.46
N ILE A 760 1.91 -16.78 -27.05
CA ILE A 760 2.11 -16.30 -25.67
C ILE A 760 1.13 -17.02 -24.75
N THR A 761 1.59 -17.40 -23.56
CA THR A 761 0.72 -18.06 -22.57
C THR A 761 0.25 -17.08 -21.52
N HIS A 762 1.17 -16.25 -21.01
CA HIS A 762 0.92 -15.28 -19.95
C HIS A 762 1.34 -13.90 -20.47
N SER A 763 0.35 -13.10 -20.85
CA SER A 763 0.52 -11.74 -21.33
C SER A 763 0.56 -10.78 -20.13
N ILE A 764 1.76 -10.37 -19.72
CA ILE A 764 1.94 -9.59 -18.49
C ILE A 764 2.01 -8.10 -18.85
N CYS A 765 1.11 -7.29 -18.29
CA CYS A 765 1.01 -5.84 -18.51
C CYS A 765 0.73 -5.07 -17.22
N THR A 766 0.67 -3.74 -17.28
CA THR A 766 0.40 -2.92 -16.09
C THR A 766 -1.10 -2.70 -15.85
N LEU A 767 -1.49 -2.29 -14.64
CA LEU A 767 -2.90 -2.07 -14.25
C LEU A 767 -3.65 -1.07 -15.12
N GLU A 768 -2.96 -0.15 -15.80
CA GLU A 768 -3.60 0.77 -16.75
C GLU A 768 -4.37 0.04 -17.86
N PHE A 769 -4.05 -1.23 -18.13
CA PHE A 769 -4.70 -2.06 -19.14
C PHE A 769 -5.71 -3.08 -18.55
N GLU A 770 -6.05 -3.00 -17.26
CA GLU A 770 -7.03 -3.91 -16.64
C GLU A 770 -8.42 -3.78 -17.28
N ASP A 771 -8.88 -2.55 -17.52
CA ASP A 771 -10.14 -2.28 -18.23
C ASP A 771 -10.08 -2.63 -19.72
N HIS A 772 -8.89 -2.94 -20.26
CA HIS A 772 -8.70 -3.39 -21.64
C HIS A 772 -8.81 -4.93 -21.76
N ARG A 773 -8.61 -5.69 -20.67
CA ARG A 773 -8.70 -7.16 -20.69
C ARG A 773 -10.02 -7.70 -21.27
N PRO A 774 -11.21 -7.15 -20.94
CA PRO A 774 -12.45 -7.66 -21.54
C PRO A 774 -12.49 -7.51 -23.07
N LEU A 775 -11.84 -6.47 -23.62
CA LEU A 775 -11.73 -6.28 -25.07
C LEU A 775 -10.69 -7.22 -25.68
N TYR A 776 -9.56 -7.40 -25.01
CA TYR A 776 -8.52 -8.37 -25.36
C TYR A 776 -9.12 -9.79 -25.50
N ASP A 777 -9.84 -10.26 -24.47
CA ASP A 777 -10.48 -11.57 -24.44
C ASP A 777 -11.56 -11.66 -25.54
N TRP A 778 -12.37 -10.61 -25.70
CA TRP A 778 -13.41 -10.57 -26.73
C TRP A 778 -12.86 -10.77 -28.14
N TYR A 779 -11.77 -10.10 -28.50
CA TYR A 779 -11.20 -10.27 -29.83
C TYR A 779 -10.70 -11.70 -30.06
N LEU A 780 -10.03 -12.30 -29.09
CA LEU A 780 -9.52 -13.68 -29.19
C LEU A 780 -10.67 -14.68 -29.33
N ASP A 781 -11.71 -14.52 -28.53
CA ASP A 781 -12.93 -15.34 -28.59
C ASP A 781 -13.65 -15.23 -29.93
N GLN A 782 -13.81 -14.00 -30.47
CA GLN A 782 -14.49 -13.82 -31.77
C GLN A 782 -13.66 -14.34 -32.94
N LEU A 783 -12.33 -14.34 -32.82
CA LEU A 783 -11.43 -14.87 -33.84
C LEU A 783 -11.26 -16.39 -33.75
N GLU A 784 -11.56 -17.00 -32.59
CA GLU A 784 -11.38 -18.44 -32.32
C GLU A 784 -9.92 -18.88 -32.47
N VAL A 785 -9.00 -18.07 -31.94
CA VAL A 785 -7.54 -18.27 -32.03
C VAL A 785 -6.94 -18.68 -30.67
N HIS A 786 -5.62 -18.88 -30.62
CA HIS A 786 -4.93 -19.16 -29.36
C HIS A 786 -5.23 -18.05 -28.34
N HIS A 787 -5.55 -18.45 -27.10
CA HIS A 787 -6.00 -17.52 -26.06
C HIS A 787 -4.95 -17.39 -24.94
N PRO A 788 -4.00 -16.44 -25.07
CA PRO A 788 -3.13 -16.05 -23.96
C PRO A 788 -3.96 -15.47 -22.80
N GLN A 789 -3.48 -15.62 -21.57
CA GLN A 789 -4.09 -14.99 -20.41
C GLN A 789 -3.41 -13.65 -20.11
N GLN A 790 -4.16 -12.55 -20.15
CA GLN A 790 -3.66 -11.26 -19.68
C GLN A 790 -3.62 -11.21 -18.15
N ILE A 791 -2.50 -10.75 -17.58
CA ILE A 791 -2.29 -10.64 -16.13
C ILE A 791 -1.65 -9.28 -15.83
N GLU A 792 -2.32 -8.47 -15.01
CA GLU A 792 -1.93 -7.10 -14.74
C GLU A 792 -1.20 -6.96 -13.40
N PHE A 793 -0.18 -6.11 -13.35
CA PHE A 793 0.52 -5.71 -12.12
C PHE A 793 0.68 -4.19 -12.00
N ALA A 794 0.87 -3.70 -10.78
CA ALA A 794 1.08 -2.29 -10.54
C ALA A 794 2.44 -1.82 -11.04
N ARG A 795 2.43 -0.69 -11.72
CA ARG A 795 3.64 -0.03 -12.21
C ARG A 795 4.56 0.33 -11.04
N LEU A 796 5.85 0.46 -11.34
CA LEU A 796 6.81 0.95 -10.37
C LEU A 796 6.81 2.48 -10.37
N ASN A 797 6.52 3.08 -9.22
CA ASN A 797 6.80 4.49 -8.95
C ASN A 797 7.93 4.55 -7.90
N VAL A 798 8.95 5.37 -8.14
CA VAL A 798 10.07 5.58 -7.21
C VAL A 798 10.02 7.02 -6.74
N SER A 799 10.24 7.26 -5.44
CA SER A 799 10.26 8.61 -4.87
C SER A 799 11.39 9.46 -5.44
N HIS A 800 11.26 10.78 -5.37
CA HIS A 800 12.28 11.75 -5.81
C HIS A 800 12.64 11.68 -7.31
N THR A 801 11.82 11.02 -8.13
CA THR A 801 11.99 10.94 -9.57
C THR A 801 10.65 10.85 -10.31
N VAL A 802 10.66 10.98 -11.63
CA VAL A 802 9.48 10.85 -12.49
C VAL A 802 9.72 9.77 -13.52
N VAL A 803 8.78 8.82 -13.66
CA VAL A 803 8.88 7.73 -14.66
C VAL A 803 7.96 7.93 -15.85
N THR A 804 7.18 9.02 -15.87
CA THR A 804 6.28 9.29 -16.99
C THR A 804 7.06 9.88 -18.17
N LYS A 805 7.01 9.21 -19.31
CA LYS A 805 7.73 9.60 -20.53
C LYS A 805 7.54 11.07 -20.94
N ARG A 806 6.31 11.60 -20.86
CA ARG A 806 6.03 13.03 -21.17
C ARG A 806 6.89 13.98 -20.33
N LYS A 807 7.03 13.71 -19.04
CA LYS A 807 7.83 14.52 -18.12
C LYS A 807 9.33 14.33 -18.36
N LEU A 808 9.77 13.12 -18.68
CA LEU A 808 11.18 12.84 -19.01
C LEU A 808 11.61 13.59 -20.28
N LEU A 809 10.80 13.52 -21.34
CA LEU A 809 11.03 14.27 -22.58
C LEU A 809 11.05 15.78 -22.32
N GLU A 810 10.18 16.28 -21.44
CA GLU A 810 10.17 17.69 -21.06
C GLU A 810 11.47 18.12 -20.36
N LEU A 811 12.02 17.29 -19.46
CA LEU A 811 13.29 17.58 -18.78
C LEU A 811 14.46 17.67 -19.76
N VAL A 812 14.50 16.78 -20.75
CA VAL A 812 15.53 16.75 -21.79
C VAL A 812 15.38 17.97 -22.72
N ASN A 813 14.20 18.18 -23.30
CA ASN A 813 13.97 19.25 -24.27
C ASN A 813 14.14 20.66 -23.68
N GLN A 814 13.87 20.83 -22.39
CA GLN A 814 14.04 22.13 -21.69
C GLN A 814 15.43 22.28 -21.04
N GLY A 815 16.34 21.32 -21.20
CA GLY A 815 17.73 21.44 -20.74
C GLY A 815 17.92 21.36 -19.22
N TYR A 816 16.99 20.77 -18.47
CA TYR A 816 17.16 20.53 -17.02
C TYR A 816 18.14 19.39 -16.73
N VAL A 817 18.31 18.50 -17.70
CA VAL A 817 19.28 17.39 -17.71
C VAL A 817 20.06 17.44 -19.02
N SER A 818 21.26 16.85 -19.06
CA SER A 818 22.14 16.89 -20.24
C SER A 818 21.63 16.03 -21.41
N GLY A 819 20.77 15.05 -21.14
CA GLY A 819 20.27 14.11 -22.13
C GLY A 819 19.48 12.97 -21.48
N TRP A 820 19.11 11.96 -22.28
CA TRP A 820 18.43 10.76 -21.79
C TRP A 820 19.33 9.89 -20.92
N ASP A 821 20.64 9.95 -21.10
CA ASP A 821 21.65 9.21 -20.32
C ASP A 821 22.22 10.04 -19.16
N ASP A 822 21.66 11.22 -18.85
CA ASP A 822 22.09 12.03 -17.70
C ASP A 822 22.04 11.17 -16.42
N PRO A 823 23.11 11.11 -15.60
CA PRO A 823 23.15 10.26 -14.42
C PRO A 823 22.12 10.56 -13.31
N ARG A 824 21.30 11.63 -13.45
CA ARG A 824 20.15 11.95 -12.60
C ARG A 824 18.83 11.39 -13.14
N MET A 825 18.80 10.99 -14.41
CA MET A 825 17.61 10.43 -15.05
C MET A 825 17.35 9.00 -14.59
N PRO A 826 16.08 8.59 -14.43
CA PRO A 826 15.72 7.23 -14.06
C PRO A 826 15.74 6.27 -15.27
N THR A 827 16.34 6.68 -16.39
CA THR A 827 16.56 5.85 -17.58
C THR A 827 17.55 4.73 -17.26
N ILE A 828 17.45 3.59 -17.96
CA ILE A 828 18.42 2.50 -17.76
C ILE A 828 19.82 2.95 -18.20
N SER A 829 19.91 3.66 -19.34
CA SER A 829 21.14 4.31 -19.81
C SER A 829 21.72 5.31 -18.78
N GLY A 830 20.89 6.18 -18.19
CA GLY A 830 21.31 7.14 -17.16
C GLY A 830 21.79 6.46 -15.89
N MET A 831 21.09 5.43 -15.42
CA MET A 831 21.51 4.62 -14.26
C MET A 831 22.81 3.86 -14.54
N ARG A 832 23.00 3.33 -15.75
CA ARG A 832 24.23 2.70 -16.19
C ARG A 832 25.40 3.68 -16.18
N ARG A 833 25.24 4.87 -16.77
CA ARG A 833 26.25 5.96 -16.75
C ARG A 833 26.52 6.48 -15.33
N ARG A 834 25.52 6.44 -14.45
CA ARG A 834 25.65 6.75 -13.02
C ARG A 834 26.48 5.72 -12.25
N GLY A 835 26.67 4.52 -12.80
CA GLY A 835 27.47 3.46 -12.21
C GLY A 835 26.66 2.38 -11.48
N TYR A 836 25.33 2.37 -11.60
CA TYR A 836 24.54 1.22 -11.15
C TYR A 836 25.00 -0.06 -11.86
N THR A 837 24.83 -1.19 -11.20
CA THR A 837 25.08 -2.51 -11.77
C THR A 837 23.75 -3.16 -12.17
N PRO A 838 23.73 -3.98 -13.23
CA PRO A 838 22.51 -4.67 -13.61
C PRO A 838 22.03 -5.62 -12.48
N GLU A 839 22.96 -6.21 -11.71
CA GLU A 839 22.66 -7.00 -10.51
C GLU A 839 21.91 -6.19 -9.46
N SER A 840 22.32 -4.93 -9.20
CA SER A 840 21.65 -4.08 -8.22
C SER A 840 20.21 -3.76 -8.61
N ILE A 841 19.95 -3.55 -9.91
CA ILE A 841 18.62 -3.26 -10.44
C ILE A 841 17.74 -4.53 -10.40
N ARG A 842 18.27 -5.69 -10.79
CA ARG A 842 17.53 -6.97 -10.69
C ARG A 842 17.16 -7.29 -9.23
N ASN A 843 18.12 -7.18 -8.31
CA ASN A 843 17.89 -7.37 -6.87
C ASN A 843 16.86 -6.36 -6.31
N PHE A 844 16.91 -5.11 -6.76
CA PHE A 844 15.90 -4.12 -6.40
C PHE A 844 14.50 -4.55 -6.88
N CYS A 845 14.36 -4.95 -8.14
CA CYS A 845 13.10 -5.45 -8.72
C CYS A 845 12.55 -6.67 -7.97
N ASP A 846 13.43 -7.59 -7.54
CA ASP A 846 13.05 -8.77 -6.76
C ASP A 846 12.54 -8.39 -5.35
N ARG A 847 13.22 -7.45 -4.67
CA ARG A 847 12.89 -7.05 -3.30
C ARG A 847 11.58 -6.25 -3.19
N ILE A 848 11.28 -5.41 -4.17
CA ILE A 848 10.03 -4.62 -4.17
C ILE A 848 8.80 -5.51 -4.43
N GLY A 849 9.00 -6.68 -5.04
CA GLY A 849 7.95 -7.63 -5.36
C GLY A 849 6.97 -7.15 -6.43
N VAL A 850 5.94 -7.98 -6.65
CA VAL A 850 4.89 -7.76 -7.65
C VAL A 850 3.53 -7.77 -6.95
N ALA A 851 2.76 -6.70 -7.13
CA ALA A 851 1.45 -6.51 -6.50
C ALA A 851 0.47 -5.88 -7.50
N LYS A 852 -0.84 -5.99 -7.24
CA LYS A 852 -1.91 -5.33 -8.01
C LYS A 852 -2.32 -3.96 -7.45
N ARG A 853 -1.41 -3.25 -6.77
CA ARG A 853 -1.68 -1.90 -6.25
C ARG A 853 -0.47 -1.00 -6.41
N ASP A 854 -0.71 0.22 -6.89
CA ASP A 854 0.32 1.24 -6.99
C ASP A 854 0.93 1.50 -5.61
N ASN A 855 2.25 1.54 -5.58
CA ASN A 855 3.03 1.87 -4.41
C ASN A 855 4.15 2.83 -4.81
N LEU A 856 4.47 3.78 -3.94
CA LEU A 856 5.65 4.63 -4.08
C LEU A 856 6.80 3.96 -3.34
N VAL A 857 7.77 3.45 -4.08
CA VAL A 857 8.97 2.83 -3.51
C VAL A 857 9.98 3.91 -3.19
N ASP A 858 10.51 3.89 -1.97
CA ASP A 858 11.56 4.83 -1.56
C ASP A 858 12.85 4.57 -2.36
N ILE A 859 13.42 5.63 -2.96
CA ILE A 859 14.69 5.59 -3.69
C ILE A 859 15.84 5.07 -2.82
N ALA A 860 15.75 5.22 -1.50
CA ALA A 860 16.73 4.67 -0.56
C ALA A 860 16.88 3.14 -0.68
N MET A 861 15.83 2.41 -1.08
CA MET A 861 15.90 0.96 -1.33
C MET A 861 16.73 0.65 -2.57
N LEU A 862 16.55 1.43 -3.65
CA LEU A 862 17.34 1.30 -4.88
C LEU A 862 18.82 1.61 -4.61
N GLU A 863 19.08 2.69 -3.88
CA GLU A 863 20.44 3.05 -3.44
C GLU A 863 21.05 1.99 -2.51
N HIS A 864 20.26 1.35 -1.65
CA HIS A 864 20.72 0.28 -0.79
C HIS A 864 21.16 -0.95 -1.60
N CYS A 865 20.39 -1.35 -2.62
CA CYS A 865 20.74 -2.46 -3.50
C CYS A 865 22.08 -2.23 -4.23
N VAL A 866 22.34 -1.01 -4.72
CA VAL A 866 23.63 -0.71 -5.37
C VAL A 866 24.78 -0.61 -4.36
N ARG A 867 24.56 -0.07 -3.16
CA ARG A 867 25.60 -0.09 -2.09
C ARG A 867 25.98 -1.51 -1.72
N GLU A 868 24.99 -2.39 -1.54
CA GLU A 868 25.24 -3.78 -1.16
C GLU A 868 26.05 -4.53 -2.22
N ASP A 869 25.72 -4.33 -3.50
CA ASP A 869 26.44 -4.97 -4.61
C ASP A 869 27.86 -4.41 -4.75
N LEU A 870 28.03 -3.09 -4.76
CA LEU A 870 29.34 -2.45 -4.90
C LEU A 870 30.25 -2.68 -3.69
N ASN A 871 29.71 -2.86 -2.47
CA ASN A 871 30.52 -3.22 -1.31
C ASN A 871 31.26 -4.55 -1.50
N ARG A 872 30.69 -5.49 -2.27
CA ARG A 872 31.34 -6.79 -2.53
C ARG A 872 32.34 -6.73 -3.68
N ARG A 873 32.13 -5.83 -4.65
CA ARG A 873 32.84 -5.86 -5.96
C ARG A 873 33.82 -4.71 -6.19
N ALA A 874 33.57 -3.53 -5.63
CA ALA A 874 34.33 -2.35 -5.98
C ALA A 874 35.67 -2.30 -5.22
N PRO A 875 36.82 -2.18 -5.88
CA PRO A 875 38.08 -1.90 -5.22
C PRO A 875 38.03 -0.56 -4.47
N ARG A 876 38.70 -0.51 -3.32
CA ARG A 876 38.82 0.64 -2.43
C ARG A 876 40.05 1.42 -2.81
N VAL A 877 39.88 2.71 -3.07
CA VAL A 877 40.91 3.63 -3.51
C VAL A 877 40.82 4.93 -2.71
N MET A 878 41.91 5.68 -2.61
CA MET A 878 41.92 6.99 -1.97
C MET A 878 41.75 8.10 -3.01
N ALA A 879 40.82 9.00 -2.71
CA ALA A 879 40.55 10.19 -3.50
C ALA A 879 40.18 11.32 -2.55
N VAL A 880 40.78 12.48 -2.76
CA VAL A 880 40.55 13.70 -2.00
C VAL A 880 39.77 14.66 -2.88
N LEU A 881 38.54 14.97 -2.48
CA LEU A 881 37.61 15.75 -3.29
C LEU A 881 37.79 17.26 -3.11
N ARG A 882 38.24 17.68 -1.92
CA ARG A 882 38.57 19.06 -1.59
C ARG A 882 39.96 19.08 -0.93
N PRO A 883 41.04 19.15 -1.72
CA PRO A 883 42.39 18.97 -1.19
C PRO A 883 42.80 20.10 -0.26
N LEU A 884 43.24 19.71 0.93
CA LEU A 884 43.96 20.53 1.88
C LEU A 884 45.39 19.99 1.98
N ARG A 885 46.35 20.85 1.68
CA ARG A 885 47.77 20.50 1.65
C ARG A 885 48.31 20.27 3.06
N VAL A 886 49.06 19.19 3.25
CA VAL A 886 49.72 18.82 4.50
C VAL A 886 51.20 18.57 4.24
N VAL A 887 52.05 19.31 4.94
CA VAL A 887 53.52 19.14 4.90
C VAL A 887 53.97 18.43 6.16
N ILE A 888 54.66 17.30 6.01
CA ILE A 888 55.22 16.53 7.12
C ILE A 888 56.66 17.00 7.40
N ASP A 889 56.82 17.88 8.38
CA ASP A 889 58.06 18.63 8.60
C ASP A 889 59.26 17.74 8.91
N ASN A 890 59.06 16.64 9.64
CA ASN A 890 60.10 15.69 10.02
C ASN A 890 60.24 14.49 9.06
N TYR A 891 59.59 14.52 7.88
CA TYR A 891 59.79 13.51 6.83
C TYR A 891 60.87 13.97 5.82
N PRO A 892 61.86 13.14 5.44
CA PRO A 892 62.95 13.57 4.58
C PRO A 892 62.50 14.10 3.21
N GLU A 893 63.12 15.18 2.75
CA GLU A 893 62.83 15.79 1.45
C GLU A 893 63.26 14.85 0.30
N GLY A 894 62.41 14.73 -0.73
CA GLY A 894 62.65 13.83 -1.87
C GLY A 894 62.48 12.33 -1.60
N GLN A 895 62.18 11.92 -0.37
CA GLN A 895 61.91 10.51 -0.06
C GLN A 895 60.46 10.14 -0.44
N VAL A 896 60.31 8.98 -1.08
CA VAL A 896 59.01 8.37 -1.41
C VAL A 896 59.00 6.92 -0.91
N GLU A 897 57.93 6.52 -0.25
CA GLU A 897 57.72 5.15 0.23
C GLU A 897 56.43 4.55 -0.35
N GLU A 898 56.49 3.30 -0.83
CA GLU A 898 55.32 2.58 -1.33
C GLU A 898 54.67 1.74 -0.23
N LEU A 899 53.45 2.13 0.18
CA LEU A 899 52.68 1.46 1.22
C LEU A 899 51.69 0.44 0.63
N ASP A 900 51.50 -0.69 1.32
CA ASP A 900 50.54 -1.72 0.91
C ASP A 900 49.11 -1.37 1.36
N ALA A 901 48.22 -1.19 0.39
CA ALA A 901 46.81 -0.91 0.60
C ALA A 901 45.93 -2.06 0.10
N VAL A 902 45.03 -2.55 0.94
CA VAL A 902 44.09 -3.63 0.59
C VAL A 902 43.07 -3.13 -0.43
N ASN A 903 42.89 -3.86 -1.54
CA ASN A 903 41.93 -3.49 -2.58
C ASN A 903 40.48 -3.72 -2.15
N ASN A 904 40.18 -4.82 -1.46
CA ASN A 904 38.83 -5.08 -0.96
C ASN A 904 38.86 -5.94 0.31
N PRO A 905 38.47 -5.40 1.48
CA PRO A 905 38.45 -6.18 2.72
C PRO A 905 37.47 -7.37 2.71
N GLU A 906 36.45 -7.34 1.85
CA GLU A 906 35.46 -8.42 1.71
C GLU A 906 35.93 -9.53 0.74
N ASP A 907 36.99 -9.27 -0.04
CA ASP A 907 37.54 -10.20 -1.02
C ASP A 907 39.07 -10.21 -0.97
N PRO A 908 39.67 -11.09 -0.13
CA PRO A 908 41.12 -11.27 -0.07
C PRO A 908 41.75 -11.61 -1.43
N GLY A 909 40.99 -12.17 -2.38
CA GLY A 909 41.46 -12.51 -3.72
C GLY A 909 41.79 -11.30 -4.61
N MET A 910 41.30 -10.10 -4.27
CA MET A 910 41.61 -8.85 -5.00
C MET A 910 43.01 -8.28 -4.68
N GLY A 911 43.73 -8.89 -3.74
CA GLY A 911 45.10 -8.53 -3.40
C GLY A 911 45.25 -7.12 -2.82
N MET A 912 46.48 -6.60 -2.94
CA MET A 912 46.88 -5.27 -2.47
C MET A 912 47.44 -4.45 -3.62
N ARG A 913 47.47 -3.14 -3.45
CA ARG A 913 48.14 -2.19 -4.35
C ARG A 913 49.14 -1.35 -3.58
N LYS A 914 50.08 -0.75 -4.31
CA LYS A 914 51.05 0.18 -3.77
C LYS A 914 50.52 1.61 -3.84
N VAL A 915 50.70 2.37 -2.76
CA VAL A 915 50.33 3.79 -2.67
C VAL A 915 51.54 4.61 -2.20
N PRO A 916 51.95 5.65 -2.94
CA PRO A 916 53.11 6.46 -2.60
C PRO A 916 52.81 7.39 -1.42
N PHE A 917 53.68 7.34 -0.41
CA PHE A 917 53.76 8.26 0.73
C PHE A 917 54.98 9.16 0.57
N SER A 918 54.79 10.47 0.75
CA SER A 918 55.86 11.46 0.61
C SER A 918 55.70 12.58 1.63
N ARG A 919 56.62 13.54 1.61
CA ARG A 919 56.61 14.69 2.53
C ARG A 919 55.36 15.57 2.40
N VAL A 920 54.79 15.69 1.21
CA VAL A 920 53.64 16.56 0.94
C VAL A 920 52.45 15.72 0.51
N LEU A 921 51.38 15.79 1.30
CA LEU A 921 50.15 15.03 1.13
C LEU A 921 48.96 15.97 0.97
N ASP A 922 47.89 15.49 0.37
CA ASP A 922 46.58 16.12 0.39
C ASP A 922 45.62 15.29 1.25
N ILE A 923 44.84 15.95 2.09
CA ILE A 923 43.71 15.39 2.85
C ILE A 923 42.43 16.15 2.52
N GLU A 924 41.26 15.70 2.98
CA GLU A 924 40.04 16.50 2.80
C GLU A 924 40.04 17.76 3.68
N GLN A 925 39.61 18.88 3.11
CA GLN A 925 39.37 20.13 3.83
C GLN A 925 38.48 19.92 5.08
N GLU A 926 37.48 19.04 5.00
CA GLU A 926 36.56 18.76 6.11
C GLU A 926 37.15 17.87 7.23
N ASP A 927 38.35 17.34 7.03
CA ASP A 927 39.04 16.55 8.04
C ASP A 927 39.94 17.38 8.96
N PHE A 928 39.98 18.70 8.75
CA PHE A 928 40.62 19.65 9.65
C PHE A 928 39.62 20.63 10.27
N GLN A 929 39.78 20.92 11.57
CA GLN A 929 39.11 22.03 12.25
C GLN A 929 40.09 22.69 13.22
N GLU A 930 40.31 24.00 13.06
CA GLU A 930 41.14 24.80 13.97
C GLU A 930 40.56 24.80 15.39
N GLU A 931 39.25 25.03 15.50
CA GLU A 931 38.50 24.94 16.75
C GLU A 931 37.55 23.71 16.72
N PRO A 932 38.06 22.52 17.11
CA PRO A 932 37.29 21.29 16.96
C PRO A 932 36.15 21.21 17.98
N SER A 933 34.94 20.96 17.49
CA SER A 933 33.80 20.65 18.36
C SER A 933 34.03 19.37 19.19
N ARG A 934 33.29 19.18 20.29
CA ARG A 934 33.40 17.97 21.14
C ARG A 934 33.21 16.64 20.40
N LYS A 935 32.53 16.65 19.25
CA LYS A 935 32.25 15.46 18.43
C LYS A 935 33.19 15.31 17.23
N PHE A 936 34.13 16.24 17.04
CA PHE A 936 35.11 16.20 15.97
C PHE A 936 36.36 15.47 16.44
N PHE A 937 36.66 14.33 15.83
CA PHE A 937 37.78 13.46 16.19
C PHE A 937 38.95 13.48 15.20
N ARG A 938 38.81 14.24 14.09
CA ARG A 938 39.85 14.36 13.06
C ARG A 938 40.88 15.44 13.45
N LEU A 939 41.66 15.89 12.48
CA LEU A 939 42.87 16.68 12.68
C LEU A 939 42.53 18.08 13.20
N ALA A 940 43.28 18.52 14.20
CA ALA A 940 43.19 19.86 14.78
C ALA A 940 44.57 20.20 15.39
N PRO A 941 44.84 21.47 15.72
CA PRO A 941 46.11 21.86 16.33
C PRO A 941 46.44 21.01 17.57
N GLY A 942 47.63 20.41 17.58
CA GLY A 942 48.11 19.54 18.65
C GLY A 942 47.43 18.17 18.75
N ARG A 943 46.50 17.83 17.85
CA ARG A 943 45.85 16.51 17.81
C ARG A 943 46.52 15.56 16.83
N GLU A 944 46.55 14.31 17.23
CA GLU A 944 47.09 13.21 16.45
C GLU A 944 45.96 12.38 15.79
N VAL A 945 46.17 11.96 14.55
CA VAL A 945 45.25 11.13 13.76
C VAL A 945 46.02 10.08 12.96
N ARG A 946 45.32 9.02 12.54
CA ARG A 946 45.88 7.97 11.66
C ARG A 946 45.67 8.33 10.20
N LEU A 947 46.70 8.23 9.37
CA LEU A 947 46.55 8.17 7.92
C LEU A 947 46.32 6.71 7.50
N ARG A 948 45.31 6.47 6.65
CA ARG A 948 44.93 5.12 6.19
C ARG A 948 46.12 4.44 5.50
N TYR A 949 46.49 3.24 5.94
CA TYR A 949 47.69 2.48 5.52
C TYR A 949 49.05 3.17 5.77
N GLY A 950 49.06 4.40 6.27
CA GLY A 950 50.27 5.20 6.52
C GLY A 950 50.65 5.27 7.98
N TYR A 951 50.94 6.47 8.46
CA TYR A 951 51.47 6.75 9.79
C TYR A 951 50.47 7.56 10.64
N PHE A 952 50.78 7.73 11.92
CA PHE A 952 50.13 8.75 12.75
C PHE A 952 50.78 10.11 12.47
N ILE A 953 49.96 11.14 12.36
CA ILE A 953 50.40 12.52 12.16
C ILE A 953 49.79 13.43 13.22
N THR A 954 50.56 14.43 13.65
CA THR A 954 50.13 15.48 14.58
C THR A 954 50.28 16.85 13.94
N CYS A 955 49.21 17.64 13.91
CA CYS A 955 49.24 19.02 13.41
C CYS A 955 49.96 19.94 14.41
N LYS A 956 50.97 20.67 13.91
CA LYS A 956 51.81 21.60 14.68
C LYS A 956 51.50 23.05 14.37
N ASP A 957 51.30 23.38 13.09
CA ASP A 957 51.04 24.74 12.65
C ASP A 957 50.05 24.78 11.47
N ILE A 958 49.48 25.97 11.24
CA ILE A 958 48.46 26.24 10.21
C ILE A 958 48.89 27.46 9.40
N VAL A 959 48.87 27.33 8.08
CA VAL A 959 48.98 28.47 7.15
C VAL A 959 47.59 28.85 6.67
N LYS A 960 47.31 30.15 6.71
CA LYS A 960 46.05 30.73 6.23
C LYS A 960 46.29 31.70 5.09
N ASP A 961 45.33 31.79 4.19
CA ASP A 961 45.31 32.85 3.19
C ASP A 961 45.06 34.20 3.89
N GLU A 962 45.93 35.19 3.60
CA GLU A 962 45.89 36.51 4.25
C GLU A 962 44.64 37.33 3.90
N LYS A 963 43.92 36.99 2.82
CA LYS A 963 42.75 37.74 2.34
C LYS A 963 41.42 37.07 2.71
N THR A 964 41.34 35.75 2.63
CA THR A 964 40.11 34.99 2.89
C THR A 964 40.05 34.44 4.31
N GLY A 965 41.21 34.28 4.98
CA GLY A 965 41.32 33.62 6.27
C GLY A 965 41.10 32.10 6.19
N GLU A 966 40.98 31.53 4.98
CA GLU A 966 40.84 30.09 4.79
C GLU A 966 42.17 29.38 5.02
N VAL A 967 42.10 28.16 5.57
CA VAL A 967 43.27 27.33 5.83
C VAL A 967 43.73 26.69 4.52
N THR A 968 44.97 26.97 4.12
CA THR A 968 45.55 26.55 2.83
C THR A 968 46.59 25.44 2.97
N GLU A 969 47.33 25.40 4.09
CA GLU A 969 48.36 24.40 4.34
C GLU A 969 48.46 24.07 5.84
N LEU A 970 48.71 22.80 6.15
CA LEU A 970 48.93 22.31 7.51
C LEU A 970 50.36 21.77 7.65
N HIS A 971 51.06 22.21 8.69
CA HIS A 971 52.35 21.64 9.07
C HIS A 971 52.14 20.58 10.14
N CYS A 972 52.61 19.36 9.86
CA CYS A 972 52.45 18.20 10.71
C CYS A 972 53.78 17.51 10.97
N THR A 973 53.84 16.72 12.04
CA THR A 973 54.92 15.74 12.25
C THR A 973 54.34 14.34 12.22
N TYR A 974 55.08 13.36 11.69
CA TYR A 974 54.70 11.94 11.74
C TYR A 974 55.49 11.16 12.79
N ASP A 975 54.93 10.03 13.24
CA ASP A 975 55.63 9.05 14.08
C ASP A 975 56.16 7.87 13.22
N PRO A 976 57.48 7.74 13.01
CA PRO A 976 58.08 6.66 12.23
C PRO A 976 57.79 5.26 12.76
N ALA A 977 57.48 5.11 14.06
CA ALA A 977 57.20 3.82 14.68
C ALA A 977 55.81 3.26 14.29
N THR A 978 54.93 4.09 13.70
CA THR A 978 53.52 3.77 13.46
C THR A 978 53.20 3.28 12.04
N ARG A 979 54.21 2.75 11.34
CA ARG A 979 54.08 2.30 9.94
C ARG A 979 52.95 1.28 9.75
N GLY A 980 52.11 1.51 8.74
CA GLY A 980 50.91 0.69 8.48
C GLY A 980 49.72 1.04 9.38
N GLY A 981 49.90 1.98 10.30
CA GLY A 981 48.84 2.56 11.12
C GLY A 981 48.70 1.91 12.50
N ASP A 982 49.70 1.22 13.04
CA ASP A 982 49.64 0.66 14.40
C ASP A 982 50.81 1.14 15.26
N ALA A 983 50.53 1.52 16.51
CA ALA A 983 51.53 2.05 17.43
C ALA A 983 52.16 0.91 18.26
N PRO A 984 53.50 0.76 18.28
CA PRO A 984 54.16 -0.34 19.01
C PRO A 984 53.96 -0.30 20.54
N ASP A 985 53.72 0.89 21.10
CA ASP A 985 53.40 1.14 22.50
C ASP A 985 51.90 1.01 22.82
N GLY A 986 51.06 0.74 21.81
CA GLY A 986 49.63 0.45 21.94
C GLY A 986 48.72 1.67 22.09
N HIS A 987 49.22 2.90 21.98
CA HIS A 987 48.35 4.08 22.05
C HIS A 987 47.42 4.17 20.83
N LYS A 988 46.21 4.67 21.05
CA LYS A 988 45.14 4.70 20.03
C LYS A 988 44.71 6.12 19.72
N VAL A 989 44.67 6.44 18.44
CA VAL A 989 44.08 7.68 17.91
C VAL A 989 42.60 7.49 17.58
N LYS A 990 41.83 8.59 17.61
CA LYS A 990 40.36 8.55 17.54
C LYS A 990 39.78 8.57 16.11
N ALA A 991 40.59 8.87 15.10
CA ALA A 991 40.14 8.94 13.72
C ALA A 991 41.21 8.46 12.74
N THR A 992 40.74 7.97 11.59
CA THR A 992 41.56 7.57 10.44
C THR A 992 41.11 8.37 9.22
N LEU A 993 42.06 8.99 8.52
CA LEU A 993 41.84 9.83 7.35
C LEU A 993 42.37 9.13 6.09
N HIS A 994 41.67 9.27 4.97
CA HIS A 994 42.25 8.99 3.66
C HIS A 994 43.08 10.20 3.22
N TRP A 995 44.02 9.96 2.31
CA TRP A 995 45.00 10.94 1.87
C TRP A 995 45.55 10.51 0.51
N VAL A 996 46.20 11.42 -0.20
CA VAL A 996 46.98 11.10 -1.40
C VAL A 996 48.31 11.87 -1.36
N SER A 997 49.36 11.35 -1.99
CA SER A 997 50.59 12.14 -2.16
C SER A 997 50.33 13.29 -3.14
N ALA A 998 50.68 14.52 -2.77
CA ALA A 998 50.44 15.69 -3.60
C ALA A 998 51.20 15.61 -4.94
N GLU A 999 52.46 15.15 -4.91
CA GLU A 999 53.31 15.00 -6.09
C GLU A 999 52.86 13.89 -7.05
N HIS A 1000 52.41 12.75 -6.51
CA HIS A 1000 52.13 11.55 -7.31
C HIS A 1000 50.65 11.41 -7.71
N SER A 1001 49.75 12.13 -7.03
CA SER A 1001 48.31 12.04 -7.32
C SER A 1001 47.96 12.57 -8.71
N LEU A 1002 46.83 12.12 -9.24
CA LEU A 1002 46.31 12.51 -10.54
C LEU A 1002 45.18 13.53 -10.36
N PRO A 1003 45.09 14.57 -11.20
CA PRO A 1003 43.95 15.47 -11.19
C PRO A 1003 42.71 14.74 -11.72
N ALA A 1004 41.55 15.01 -11.10
CA ALA A 1004 40.28 14.45 -11.55
C ALA A 1004 39.12 15.44 -11.39
N GLU A 1005 38.17 15.36 -12.31
CA GLU A 1005 36.84 15.94 -12.12
C GLU A 1005 35.94 14.93 -11.42
N VAL A 1006 35.25 15.35 -10.36
CA VAL A 1006 34.29 14.52 -9.64
C VAL A 1006 32.92 15.17 -9.64
N ARG A 1007 31.93 14.44 -10.16
CA ARG A 1007 30.53 14.85 -10.28
C ARG A 1007 29.73 14.23 -9.14
N LEU A 1008 29.40 15.05 -8.15
CA LEU A 1008 28.60 14.70 -6.99
C LEU A 1008 27.13 14.96 -7.29
N TYR A 1009 26.42 13.89 -7.60
CA TYR A 1009 24.99 13.98 -7.84
C TYR A 1009 24.17 13.72 -6.56
N ASP A 1010 22.96 14.27 -6.55
CA ASP A 1010 21.93 14.09 -5.53
C ASP A 1010 20.58 13.78 -6.21
N HIS A 1011 19.49 13.67 -5.44
CA HIS A 1011 18.14 13.49 -5.95
C HIS A 1011 17.75 14.63 -6.89
N LEU A 1012 17.13 14.31 -8.03
CA LEU A 1012 16.69 15.31 -9.02
C LEU A 1012 15.55 16.18 -8.49
N PHE A 1013 14.71 15.64 -7.60
CA PHE A 1013 13.61 16.35 -6.94
C PHE A 1013 13.77 16.36 -5.42
N THR A 1014 13.43 17.50 -4.82
CA THR A 1014 13.48 17.70 -3.36
C THR A 1014 12.34 17.01 -2.61
N LYS A 1015 11.23 16.74 -3.29
CA LYS A 1015 10.02 16.08 -2.74
C LYS A 1015 9.97 14.60 -3.11
N ALA A 1016 9.44 13.79 -2.19
CA ALA A 1016 9.26 12.36 -2.41
C ALA A 1016 8.27 12.08 -3.56
N ASP A 1017 7.16 12.83 -3.63
CA ASP A 1017 6.32 12.91 -4.83
C ASP A 1017 6.57 14.25 -5.55
N PRO A 1018 7.24 14.25 -6.72
CA PRO A 1018 7.49 15.48 -7.48
C PRO A 1018 6.21 16.21 -7.91
N ALA A 1019 5.05 15.53 -7.97
CA ALA A 1019 3.78 16.14 -8.31
C ALA A 1019 3.11 16.90 -7.15
N GLU A 1020 3.63 16.78 -5.92
CA GLU A 1020 3.12 17.49 -4.76
C GLU A 1020 3.56 18.96 -4.81
N VAL A 1021 2.65 19.84 -5.20
CA VAL A 1021 2.87 21.29 -5.37
C VAL A 1021 1.76 22.10 -4.69
N ARG A 1022 2.06 23.34 -4.32
CA ARG A 1022 1.05 24.31 -3.86
C ARG A 1022 0.12 24.68 -5.02
N ASP A 1023 -1.13 25.07 -4.73
CA ASP A 1023 -2.10 25.47 -5.75
C ASP A 1023 -1.51 26.53 -6.71
N GLY A 1024 -1.48 26.21 -8.00
CA GLY A 1024 -0.98 27.08 -9.08
C GLY A 1024 0.52 26.93 -9.42
N ALA A 1025 1.29 26.13 -8.69
CA ALA A 1025 2.71 25.89 -8.99
C ALA A 1025 2.94 24.67 -9.91
N ASP A 1026 4.01 24.71 -10.71
CA ASP A 1026 4.41 23.62 -11.60
C ASP A 1026 5.26 22.58 -10.84
N TRP A 1027 5.16 21.29 -11.19
CA TRP A 1027 5.93 20.19 -10.60
C TRP A 1027 7.46 20.38 -10.74
N LYS A 1028 7.89 21.14 -11.75
CA LYS A 1028 9.29 21.55 -11.94
C LYS A 1028 9.81 22.47 -10.83
N SER A 1029 8.94 23.12 -10.05
CA SER A 1029 9.33 23.90 -8.87
C SER A 1029 9.98 23.05 -7.77
N ASN A 1030 9.78 21.73 -7.82
CA ASN A 1030 10.39 20.78 -6.89
C ASN A 1030 11.79 20.29 -7.34
N LEU A 1031 12.32 20.76 -8.48
CA LEU A 1031 13.67 20.42 -8.94
C LEU A 1031 14.72 20.82 -7.89
N ASN A 1032 15.70 19.95 -7.69
CA ASN A 1032 16.79 20.19 -6.76
C ASN A 1032 17.93 20.96 -7.45
N PRO A 1033 18.19 22.24 -7.08
CA PRO A 1033 19.30 23.00 -7.65
C PRO A 1033 20.67 22.39 -7.29
N ASP A 1034 20.75 21.63 -6.20
CA ASP A 1034 21.95 20.93 -5.75
C ASP A 1034 22.05 19.50 -6.30
N SER A 1035 21.23 19.13 -7.30
CA SER A 1035 21.21 17.76 -7.86
C SER A 1035 22.53 17.33 -8.54
N LEU A 1036 23.40 18.28 -8.88
CA LEU A 1036 24.74 18.06 -9.41
C LEU A 1036 25.70 19.13 -8.89
N LYS A 1037 26.82 18.69 -8.31
CA LYS A 1037 27.98 19.53 -7.98
C LYS A 1037 29.22 18.98 -8.66
N VAL A 1038 29.88 19.79 -9.47
CA VAL A 1038 31.11 19.42 -10.18
C VAL A 1038 32.30 19.97 -9.41
N LEU A 1039 33.24 19.09 -9.04
CA LEU A 1039 34.48 19.42 -8.35
C LEU A 1039 35.65 19.16 -9.29
N LYS A 1040 36.42 20.19 -9.66
CA LYS A 1040 37.48 20.10 -10.67
C LYS A 1040 38.88 19.92 -10.10
N GLU A 1041 39.06 20.23 -8.83
CA GLU A 1041 40.35 20.23 -8.15
C GLU A 1041 40.57 18.95 -7.33
N CYS A 1042 39.90 17.84 -7.68
CA CYS A 1042 40.06 16.61 -6.93
C CYS A 1042 41.40 15.95 -7.24
N ARG A 1043 41.94 15.23 -6.25
CA ARG A 1043 43.19 14.48 -6.37
C ARG A 1043 42.90 13.00 -6.09
N VAL A 1044 43.27 12.13 -7.01
CA VAL A 1044 43.09 10.67 -6.89
C VAL A 1044 44.43 9.95 -6.86
N GLU A 1045 44.49 8.79 -6.22
CA GLU A 1045 45.73 8.02 -6.16
C GLU A 1045 46.21 7.51 -7.55
N PRO A 1046 47.51 7.27 -7.75
CA PRO A 1046 48.09 6.98 -9.07
C PRO A 1046 47.59 5.68 -9.73
N SER A 1047 47.13 4.71 -8.94
CA SER A 1047 46.61 3.42 -9.47
C SER A 1047 45.35 3.56 -10.32
N LEU A 1048 44.79 4.76 -10.41
CA LEU A 1048 43.63 5.08 -11.25
C LEU A 1048 44.02 5.63 -12.65
N ALA A 1049 45.30 5.72 -12.98
CA ALA A 1049 45.77 6.24 -14.28
C ALA A 1049 45.09 5.54 -15.47
N ASP A 1050 44.96 4.21 -15.40
CA ASP A 1050 44.40 3.37 -16.47
C ASP A 1050 42.93 2.96 -16.21
N ALA A 1051 42.19 3.74 -15.41
CA ALA A 1051 40.81 3.42 -15.06
C ALA A 1051 39.89 3.56 -16.28
N ALA A 1052 39.40 2.43 -16.79
CA ALA A 1052 38.53 2.41 -17.97
C ALA A 1052 37.13 2.98 -17.70
N PRO A 1053 36.47 3.62 -18.69
CA PRO A 1053 35.07 4.04 -18.59
C PRO A 1053 34.15 2.92 -18.08
N GLY A 1054 33.29 3.25 -17.12
CA GLY A 1054 32.39 2.30 -16.46
C GLY A 1054 33.04 1.45 -15.36
N ALA A 1055 34.36 1.51 -15.15
CA ALA A 1055 35.01 0.93 -13.98
C ALA A 1055 34.50 1.60 -12.70
N ARG A 1056 34.39 0.83 -11.61
CA ARG A 1056 33.72 1.23 -10.38
C ARG A 1056 34.65 1.09 -9.19
N TYR A 1057 34.66 2.10 -8.33
CA TYR A 1057 35.56 2.17 -7.18
C TYR A 1057 34.81 2.66 -5.95
N GLN A 1058 35.24 2.23 -4.77
CA GLN A 1058 34.89 2.90 -3.52
C GLN A 1058 35.99 3.91 -3.20
N PHE A 1059 35.67 5.20 -3.26
CA PHE A 1059 36.54 6.23 -2.71
C PHE A 1059 36.37 6.19 -1.19
N GLU A 1060 37.45 5.83 -0.48
CA GLU A 1060 37.40 5.62 0.97
C GLU A 1060 36.76 6.82 1.68
N ARG A 1061 35.81 6.54 2.58
CA ARG A 1061 35.02 7.53 3.34
C ARG A 1061 34.08 8.45 2.53
N GLN A 1062 34.22 8.52 1.21
CA GLN A 1062 33.41 9.39 0.35
C GLN A 1062 32.16 8.70 -0.22
N GLY A 1063 32.33 7.54 -0.86
CA GLY A 1063 31.23 6.89 -1.59
C GLY A 1063 31.70 5.89 -2.64
N TYR A 1064 30.76 5.44 -3.46
CA TYR A 1064 31.05 4.66 -4.65
C TYR A 1064 30.98 5.55 -5.88
N PHE A 1065 31.94 5.37 -6.77
CA PHE A 1065 32.14 6.18 -7.96
C PHE A 1065 32.35 5.28 -9.17
N CYS A 1066 32.01 5.78 -10.36
CA CYS A 1066 32.37 5.15 -11.62
C CYS A 1066 33.03 6.15 -12.56
N VAL A 1067 33.92 5.65 -13.43
CA VAL A 1067 34.55 6.45 -14.49
C VAL A 1067 33.48 6.79 -15.52
N ASP A 1068 33.29 8.08 -15.80
CA ASP A 1068 32.35 8.57 -16.81
C ASP A 1068 32.95 8.43 -18.22
N PRO A 1069 32.14 8.19 -19.27
CA PRO A 1069 32.60 8.19 -20.66
C PRO A 1069 33.24 9.49 -21.14
N ASP A 1070 33.00 10.63 -20.46
CA ASP A 1070 33.67 11.91 -20.74
C ASP A 1070 35.17 11.91 -20.33
N SER A 1071 35.66 10.83 -19.70
CA SER A 1071 37.09 10.69 -19.36
C SER A 1071 37.94 10.50 -20.62
N SER A 1072 39.12 11.13 -20.64
CA SER A 1072 40.09 11.04 -21.74
C SER A 1072 41.51 10.91 -21.22
N ASP A 1073 42.48 10.66 -22.12
CA ASP A 1073 43.91 10.70 -21.78
C ASP A 1073 44.25 12.07 -21.16
N GLY A 1074 44.61 12.08 -19.87
CA GLY A 1074 44.96 13.30 -19.12
C GLY A 1074 43.80 13.97 -18.34
N LEU A 1075 42.56 13.48 -18.43
CA LEU A 1075 41.44 13.95 -17.62
C LEU A 1075 40.54 12.79 -17.17
N LEU A 1076 40.64 12.44 -15.89
CA LEU A 1076 39.76 11.45 -15.27
C LEU A 1076 38.48 12.13 -14.77
N VAL A 1077 37.32 11.61 -15.17
CA VAL A 1077 36.00 12.10 -14.75
C VAL A 1077 35.29 10.99 -13.99
N PHE A 1078 34.92 11.25 -12.73
CA PHE A 1078 34.21 10.29 -11.89
C PHE A 1078 32.81 10.78 -11.52
N ASN A 1079 31.81 9.92 -11.74
CA ASN A 1079 30.45 10.11 -11.25
C ASN A 1079 30.28 9.44 -9.90
N ARG A 1080 29.74 10.15 -8.90
CA ARG A 1080 29.34 9.50 -7.64
C ARG A 1080 28.08 8.67 -7.85
N THR A 1081 28.21 7.34 -7.92
CA THR A 1081 27.07 6.42 -7.98
C THR A 1081 26.17 6.59 -6.77
N VAL A 1082 26.71 6.42 -5.56
CA VAL A 1082 25.96 6.51 -4.30
C VAL A 1082 26.89 6.82 -3.13
N SER A 1083 26.39 7.53 -2.11
CA SER A 1083 27.13 7.76 -0.85
C SER A 1083 27.25 6.48 0.01
N LEU A 1084 28.22 6.43 0.92
CA LEU A 1084 28.42 5.29 1.83
C LEU A 1084 27.26 5.05 2.81
N ARG A 1085 26.54 6.11 3.18
CA ARG A 1085 25.43 6.08 4.13
C ARG A 1085 24.31 7.01 3.66
N ASP A 1086 23.09 6.69 4.03
CA ASP A 1086 21.91 7.51 3.74
C ASP A 1086 22.04 8.89 4.41
N THR A 1087 22.30 9.91 3.60
CA THR A 1087 22.47 11.30 4.00
C THR A 1087 21.13 11.99 4.26
N TRP A 1088 20.05 11.51 3.65
CA TRP A 1088 18.74 12.18 3.64
C TRP A 1088 17.95 11.93 4.92
N ALA A 1089 18.00 10.70 5.46
CA ALA A 1089 17.46 10.38 6.78
C ALA A 1089 18.08 11.23 7.90
N ARG A 1090 19.33 11.69 7.71
CA ARG A 1090 20.05 12.55 8.65
C ARG A 1090 19.72 14.04 8.43
N LEU A 1091 19.57 14.50 7.19
CA LEU A 1091 19.12 15.85 6.86
C LEU A 1091 17.68 16.12 7.31
N GLN A 1092 16.75 15.18 7.13
CA GLN A 1092 15.39 15.28 7.67
C GLN A 1092 15.36 15.40 9.19
N LYS A 1093 16.15 14.60 9.91
CA LYS A 1093 16.28 14.73 11.38
C LYS A 1093 16.83 16.09 11.82
N THR A 1094 17.66 16.72 10.99
CA THR A 1094 18.30 18.00 11.28
C THR A 1094 17.37 19.16 10.95
N GLN A 1095 16.67 19.12 9.82
CA GLN A 1095 15.64 20.11 9.44
C GLN A 1095 14.43 20.06 10.36
N LYS A 1096 14.01 18.87 10.80
CA LYS A 1096 12.92 18.72 11.77
C LYS A 1096 13.29 19.34 13.13
N LYS A 1097 14.55 19.17 13.57
CA LYS A 1097 15.08 19.85 14.76
C LYS A 1097 15.21 21.37 14.61
N ALA A 1098 15.53 21.85 13.41
CA ALA A 1098 15.65 23.28 13.13
C ALA A 1098 14.29 23.98 12.93
N ALA A 1099 13.21 23.22 12.68
CA ALA A 1099 11.84 23.74 12.66
C ALA A 1099 11.13 23.62 14.02
N GLU A 1100 11.70 22.84 14.94
CA GLU A 1100 11.28 22.70 16.35
C GLU A 1100 12.05 23.66 17.29
N HIS A 1101 12.94 24.51 16.74
CA HIS A 1101 13.59 25.65 17.40
C HIS A 1101 13.27 26.91 16.61
#